data_AF-A0A5N5D573-F1
#
_entry.id   AF-A0A5N5D573-F1
#
_cell.length_a   1.000
_cell.length_b   1.000
_cell.length_c   1.000
_cell.angle_alpha   90.00
_cell.angle_beta   90.00
_cell.angle_gamma   90.00
#
_symmetry.space_group_name_H-M   'P 1'
#
loop_
_entity.id
_entity.type
_entity.pdbx_description
1 polymer ?
#
loop_
_entity_poly.entity_id
_entity_poly.type
_entity_poly.pdbx_seq_one_letter_code
_entity_poly.pdbx_strand_id
1 'polypeptide(L)'
;MSAPFQDTEPRQCYGICSDGQRCRNPINGRAWRVDNVRFCIHHAYQAEDPLARTQAENRRLRAANGNLQARVAAVRQSRADARAENRRLQASNEQLVAERERLGRENGQLAGAMREQVQQLTTANAVDLQARVAAADDELRQSQADVQDQLVRAAAEAQQLTAANDRLGEEKRRLRARITASENNTARVRGELDEQTKARAELEAENGELRRRLAQADRESEVSRAENKELRDAVARAEKAAAEEAAAEEARREAVAQAAGKLEDAEGELADSRRTNATLSAQVCGLQSRVGALEAEGSRASAERERIATQLSDTEGDLKDAREEKAVILTNQDNAEAQLRQAKASLRQASADNERLTTQIRDTEAQLKKAREHNATLTAELKDSQDSGEALEADDARERDTTTAASLERAQARAKALDADVSRASAERERVAAQLSATESDLQAAGEKNATLTADQDNIKTQLSQASTENDRLTTQLRSTEVDLANTRATHSAQLADAQGRIEALDADVSRLTIQASNTEAQLSQANADKDRLTTQLRSTEADLANTRATNSIQLADAQGRIDALEEEANRLTVRLSDANAVAATQVRILSEDAAAAAAALGGARAAAVSLAATNRDLRSRLLLVFYTTRISMLRRRSVAAAERVAAERAAVAERAATDEESRAAAARATFALVVAGVMYLMRRRG
;
A
#
# COMPACT_ATOMS: atom_id res chain seq x y z
N MET A 1 209.12 -70.67 90.24
CA MET A 1 210.51 -70.17 90.24
C MET A 1 210.61 -69.03 89.25
N SER A 2 211.30 -67.96 89.67
CA SER A 2 212.00 -66.98 88.82
C SER A 2 211.20 -65.92 88.06
N ALA A 3 211.19 -64.74 88.69
CA ALA A 3 211.82 -63.49 88.25
C ALA A 3 211.31 -62.75 86.98
N PRO A 4 211.44 -61.41 86.97
CA PRO A 4 210.60 -60.50 86.19
C PRO A 4 211.29 -59.98 84.92
N PHE A 5 210.49 -59.52 83.95
CA PHE A 5 210.96 -58.67 82.85
C PHE A 5 210.08 -57.40 82.79
N GLN A 6 210.71 -56.25 83.01
CA GLN A 6 210.14 -54.93 82.80
C GLN A 6 210.20 -54.63 81.30
N ASP A 7 209.07 -54.25 80.70
CA ASP A 7 209.00 -53.82 79.30
C ASP A 7 208.26 -52.47 79.26
N THR A 8 208.97 -51.43 78.84
CA THR A 8 208.61 -50.00 78.97
C THR A 8 208.33 -49.35 77.61
N GLU A 9 207.48 -49.98 76.79
CA GLU A 9 206.96 -49.37 75.55
C GLU A 9 205.45 -49.03 75.63
N PRO A 10 205.02 -47.78 75.34
CA PRO A 10 203.61 -47.39 75.30
C PRO A 10 202.90 -47.96 74.06
N ARG A 11 201.83 -48.76 74.27
CA ARG A 11 201.04 -49.42 73.20
C ARG A 11 199.70 -48.71 72.94
N GLN A 12 199.28 -48.60 71.68
CA GLN A 12 198.08 -47.87 71.22
C GLN A 12 196.79 -48.73 71.21
N CYS A 13 195.64 -48.06 71.40
CA CYS A 13 194.29 -48.62 71.37
C CYS A 13 193.85 -49.09 69.97
N TYR A 14 193.07 -50.18 69.89
CA TYR A 14 192.56 -50.72 68.62
C TYR A 14 191.08 -50.42 68.31
N GLY A 15 190.38 -49.67 69.18
CA GLY A 15 188.98 -49.29 68.95
C GLY A 15 188.78 -48.33 67.77
N ILE A 16 187.62 -48.36 67.14
CA ILE A 16 187.23 -47.47 66.03
C ILE A 16 186.24 -46.45 66.57
N CYS A 17 186.52 -45.16 66.43
CA CYS A 17 185.58 -44.12 66.87
C CYS A 17 184.30 -44.13 65.98
N SER A 18 183.20 -43.51 66.43
CA SER A 18 181.90 -43.51 65.72
C SER A 18 181.92 -42.85 64.32
N ASP A 19 183.00 -42.16 63.98
CA ASP A 19 183.31 -41.59 62.66
C ASP A 19 184.08 -42.56 61.74
N GLY A 20 184.43 -43.75 62.23
CA GLY A 20 185.08 -44.82 61.48
C GLY A 20 186.62 -44.85 61.55
N GLN A 21 187.29 -43.98 62.31
CA GLN A 21 188.76 -43.96 62.40
C GLN A 21 189.35 -44.69 63.62
N ARG A 22 190.59 -45.20 63.51
CA ARG A 22 191.28 -45.94 64.59
C ARG A 22 191.72 -45.01 65.73
N CYS A 23 191.40 -45.40 66.96
CA CYS A 23 191.66 -44.64 68.18
C CYS A 23 193.15 -44.58 68.55
N ARG A 24 193.73 -43.37 68.60
CA ARG A 24 195.18 -43.17 68.83
C ARG A 24 195.60 -43.04 70.30
N ASN A 25 194.72 -43.28 71.27
CA ASN A 25 195.06 -43.07 72.68
C ASN A 25 196.10 -44.10 73.20
N PRO A 26 197.22 -43.67 73.81
CA PRO A 26 198.20 -44.56 74.42
C PRO A 26 197.67 -45.12 75.75
N ILE A 27 197.83 -46.43 75.99
CA ILE A 27 197.20 -47.11 77.13
C ILE A 27 198.22 -47.49 78.22
N ASN A 28 198.16 -46.80 79.36
CA ASN A 28 199.04 -47.03 80.51
C ASN A 28 198.36 -47.93 81.57
N GLY A 29 198.91 -49.13 81.78
CA GLY A 29 198.75 -49.98 82.98
C GLY A 29 197.38 -50.61 83.28
N ARG A 30 196.25 -49.97 82.97
CA ARG A 30 194.88 -50.46 83.27
C ARG A 30 194.03 -50.61 82.01
N ALA A 31 194.50 -51.41 81.05
CA ALA A 31 193.82 -51.66 79.78
C ALA A 31 192.92 -52.91 79.86
N TRP A 32 191.68 -52.83 79.33
CA TRP A 32 190.83 -54.00 79.10
C TRP A 32 191.45 -54.86 78.00
N ARG A 33 191.64 -56.16 78.26
CA ARG A 33 192.14 -57.15 77.30
C ARG A 33 191.04 -58.14 76.96
N VAL A 34 190.80 -58.33 75.68
CA VAL A 34 190.13 -59.51 75.12
C VAL A 34 191.05 -60.05 74.03
N ASP A 35 191.44 -61.32 74.12
CA ASP A 35 192.29 -62.04 73.16
C ASP A 35 193.52 -61.25 72.67
N ASN A 36 194.33 -60.78 73.63
CA ASN A 36 195.58 -60.05 73.39
C ASN A 36 195.46 -58.67 72.69
N VAL A 37 194.26 -58.16 72.42
CA VAL A 37 194.03 -56.80 71.92
C VAL A 37 193.55 -55.89 73.07
N ARG A 38 194.10 -54.68 73.15
CA ARG A 38 193.80 -53.71 74.22
C ARG A 38 192.93 -52.57 73.71
N PHE A 39 191.80 -52.34 74.38
CA PHE A 39 190.92 -51.21 74.14
C PHE A 39 191.00 -50.21 75.30
N CYS A 40 190.93 -48.91 75.00
CA CYS A 40 190.77 -47.88 76.02
C CYS A 40 189.32 -47.87 76.53
N ILE A 41 189.08 -47.26 77.69
CA ILE A 41 187.78 -47.33 78.39
C ILE A 41 186.60 -46.80 77.57
N HIS A 42 186.84 -45.88 76.62
CA HIS A 42 185.81 -45.35 75.74
C HIS A 42 185.38 -46.28 74.60
N HIS A 43 186.15 -47.35 74.33
CA HIS A 43 185.81 -48.37 73.35
C HIS A 43 185.41 -49.70 73.99
N ALA A 44 185.08 -49.69 75.29
CA ALA A 44 184.58 -50.87 76.00
C ALA A 44 183.34 -51.49 75.31
N TYR A 45 182.43 -50.66 74.76
CA TYR A 45 181.23 -51.12 74.04
C TYR A 45 181.54 -51.88 72.74
N GLN A 46 182.74 -51.74 72.18
CA GLN A 46 183.16 -52.49 70.99
C GLN A 46 183.76 -53.86 71.31
N ALA A 47 184.08 -54.10 72.59
CA ALA A 47 184.47 -55.40 73.10
C ALA A 47 183.25 -56.22 73.62
N GLU A 48 182.04 -55.67 73.53
CA GLU A 48 180.79 -56.35 73.90
C GLU A 48 180.22 -57.18 72.73
N ASP A 49 179.76 -58.39 73.06
CA ASP A 49 179.31 -59.49 72.20
C ASP A 49 178.40 -59.06 71.01
N PRO A 50 178.78 -59.34 69.74
CA PRO A 50 177.98 -59.09 68.54
C PRO A 50 176.52 -59.59 68.58
N LEU A 51 176.24 -60.61 69.42
CA LEU A 51 174.91 -61.19 69.57
C LEU A 51 173.91 -60.24 70.26
N ALA A 52 174.36 -59.40 71.19
CA ALA A 52 173.48 -58.46 71.90
C ALA A 52 172.94 -57.36 70.96
N ARG A 53 173.77 -56.93 69.99
CA ARG A 53 173.41 -55.88 69.02
C ARG A 53 172.35 -56.35 68.03
N THR A 54 172.51 -57.56 67.50
CA THR A 54 171.53 -58.16 66.57
C THR A 54 170.19 -58.44 67.24
N GLN A 55 170.17 -58.81 68.52
CA GLN A 55 168.93 -59.01 69.27
C GLN A 55 168.15 -57.70 69.55
N ALA A 56 168.84 -56.58 69.79
CA ALA A 56 168.19 -55.28 69.95
C ALA A 56 167.55 -54.80 68.63
N GLU A 57 168.24 -55.00 67.51
CA GLU A 57 167.74 -54.63 66.19
C GLU A 57 166.57 -55.53 65.74
N ASN A 58 166.62 -56.82 66.05
CA ASN A 58 165.49 -57.74 65.80
C ASN A 58 164.24 -57.34 66.60
N ARG A 59 164.41 -56.86 67.85
CA ARG A 59 163.28 -56.34 68.65
C ARG A 59 162.67 -55.09 68.02
N ARG A 60 163.49 -54.17 67.51
CA ARG A 60 163.01 -52.95 66.84
C ARG A 60 162.26 -53.27 65.54
N LEU A 61 162.79 -54.20 64.74
CA LEU A 61 162.14 -54.64 63.49
C LEU A 61 160.82 -55.37 63.76
N ARG A 62 160.74 -56.21 64.80
CA ARG A 62 159.48 -56.85 65.20
C ARG A 62 158.43 -55.83 65.66
N ALA A 63 158.84 -54.81 66.43
CA ALA A 63 157.94 -53.73 66.84
C ALA A 63 157.46 -52.89 65.63
N ALA A 64 158.36 -52.58 64.70
CA ALA A 64 158.00 -51.87 63.46
C ALA A 64 157.07 -52.71 62.57
N ASN A 65 157.31 -54.01 62.46
CA ASN A 65 156.46 -54.93 61.70
C ASN A 65 155.08 -55.09 62.36
N GLY A 66 155.01 -55.14 63.70
CA GLY A 66 153.75 -55.10 64.45
C GLY A 66 152.95 -53.82 64.18
N ASN A 67 153.60 -52.65 64.18
CA ASN A 67 152.96 -51.38 63.83
C ASN A 67 152.46 -51.34 62.37
N LEU A 68 153.23 -51.88 61.42
CA LEU A 68 152.79 -51.97 60.03
C LEU A 68 151.61 -52.92 59.86
N GLN A 69 151.61 -54.08 60.53
CA GLN A 69 150.49 -55.00 60.53
C GLN A 69 149.22 -54.37 61.13
N ALA A 70 149.34 -53.61 62.22
CA ALA A 70 148.24 -52.86 62.80
C ALA A 70 147.68 -51.80 61.83
N ARG A 71 148.55 -51.06 61.12
CA ARG A 71 148.13 -50.09 60.09
C ARG A 71 147.45 -50.77 58.90
N VAL A 72 147.96 -51.92 58.45
CA VAL A 72 147.34 -52.71 57.36
C VAL A 72 145.98 -53.25 57.80
N ALA A 73 145.84 -53.71 59.04
CA ALA A 73 144.56 -54.12 59.59
C ALA A 73 143.57 -52.95 59.67
N ALA A 74 143.99 -51.77 60.13
CA ALA A 74 143.16 -50.57 60.17
C ALA A 74 142.69 -50.12 58.76
N VAL A 75 143.57 -50.18 57.76
CA VAL A 75 143.21 -49.87 56.36
C VAL A 75 142.24 -50.92 55.80
N ARG A 76 142.41 -52.20 56.13
CA ARG A 76 141.46 -53.26 55.73
C ARG A 76 140.10 -53.07 56.39
N GLN A 77 140.06 -52.70 57.67
CA GLN A 77 138.83 -52.36 58.39
C GLN A 77 138.13 -51.17 57.73
N SER A 78 138.84 -50.06 57.51
CA SER A 78 138.30 -48.87 56.84
C SER A 78 137.78 -49.17 55.43
N ARG A 79 138.45 -50.04 54.67
CA ARG A 79 138.00 -50.48 53.35
C ARG A 79 136.77 -51.38 53.42
N ALA A 80 136.62 -52.20 54.47
CA ALA A 80 135.43 -53.00 54.72
C ALA A 80 134.24 -52.11 55.10
N ASP A 81 134.46 -51.12 55.97
CA ASP A 81 133.44 -50.14 56.38
C ASP A 81 132.97 -49.30 55.19
N ALA A 82 133.90 -48.80 54.36
CA ALA A 82 133.55 -48.07 53.15
C ALA A 82 132.75 -48.91 52.15
N ARG A 83 133.02 -50.23 52.05
CA ARG A 83 132.24 -51.15 51.22
C ARG A 83 130.86 -51.46 51.82
N ALA A 84 130.74 -51.52 53.14
CA ALA A 84 129.46 -51.68 53.80
C ALA A 84 128.59 -50.43 53.58
N GLU A 85 129.19 -49.24 53.71
CA GLU A 85 128.50 -47.97 53.48
C GLU A 85 128.09 -47.78 52.01
N ASN A 86 128.97 -48.14 51.07
CA ASN A 86 128.63 -48.09 49.65
C ASN A 86 127.47 -49.05 49.31
N ARG A 87 127.40 -50.23 49.93
CA ARG A 87 126.25 -51.14 49.79
C ARG A 87 124.95 -50.57 50.37
N ARG A 88 125.02 -49.85 51.49
CA ARG A 88 123.84 -49.17 52.06
C ARG A 88 123.34 -48.06 51.14
N LEU A 89 124.25 -47.26 50.59
CA LEU A 89 123.91 -46.19 49.64
C LEU A 89 123.34 -46.76 48.33
N GLN A 90 123.86 -47.88 47.84
CA GLN A 90 123.29 -48.58 46.69
C GLN A 90 121.87 -49.06 46.97
N ALA A 91 121.61 -49.72 48.10
CA ALA A 91 120.27 -50.15 48.49
C ALA A 91 119.30 -48.97 48.65
N SER A 92 119.75 -47.85 49.24
CA SER A 92 118.95 -46.63 49.36
C SER A 92 118.64 -46.00 48.00
N ASN A 93 119.60 -45.97 47.08
CA ASN A 93 119.37 -45.49 45.72
C ASN A 93 118.38 -46.38 44.95
N GLU A 94 118.48 -47.70 45.09
CA GLU A 94 117.53 -48.64 44.49
C GLU A 94 116.10 -48.42 45.02
N GLN A 95 115.95 -48.16 46.33
CA GLN A 95 114.65 -47.80 46.92
C GLN A 95 114.10 -46.48 46.36
N LEU A 96 114.92 -45.44 46.25
CA LEU A 96 114.49 -44.15 45.71
C LEU A 96 114.10 -44.24 44.23
N VAL A 97 114.79 -45.07 43.45
CA VAL A 97 114.43 -45.33 42.04
C VAL A 97 113.08 -46.05 41.97
N ALA A 98 112.88 -47.09 42.79
CA ALA A 98 111.61 -47.80 42.84
C ALA A 98 110.45 -46.90 43.28
N GLU A 99 110.69 -46.01 44.25
CA GLU A 99 109.70 -45.04 44.72
C GLU A 99 109.37 -43.99 43.64
N ARG A 100 110.39 -43.49 42.92
CA ARG A 100 110.19 -42.59 41.78
C ARG A 100 109.38 -43.24 40.66
N GLU A 101 109.65 -44.50 40.35
CA GLU A 101 108.88 -45.26 39.35
C GLU A 101 107.44 -45.52 39.79
N ARG A 102 107.23 -45.79 41.08
CA ARG A 102 105.89 -45.92 41.67
C ARG A 102 105.11 -44.61 41.56
N LEU A 103 105.69 -43.49 42.00
CA LEU A 103 105.06 -42.16 41.89
C LEU A 103 104.83 -41.77 40.43
N GLY A 104 105.72 -42.16 39.51
CA GLY A 104 105.53 -41.99 38.07
C GLY A 104 104.29 -42.74 37.54
N ARG A 105 104.05 -43.97 38.01
CA ARG A 105 102.84 -44.74 37.66
C ARG A 105 101.58 -44.14 38.27
N GLU A 106 101.62 -43.75 39.54
CA GLU A 106 100.49 -43.11 40.23
C GLU A 106 100.12 -41.78 39.55
N ASN A 107 101.10 -40.94 39.20
CA ASN A 107 100.86 -39.71 38.43
C ASN A 107 100.33 -39.97 37.02
N GLY A 108 100.81 -41.02 36.36
CA GLY A 108 100.29 -41.43 35.05
C GLY A 108 98.83 -41.88 35.11
N GLN A 109 98.46 -42.63 36.15
CA GLN A 109 97.09 -43.06 36.40
C GLN A 109 96.18 -41.88 36.73
N LEU A 110 96.62 -40.96 37.59
CA LEU A 110 95.87 -39.76 37.94
C LEU A 110 95.65 -38.86 36.71
N ALA A 111 96.69 -38.65 35.89
CA ALA A 111 96.55 -37.89 34.64
C ALA A 111 95.64 -38.60 33.63
N GLY A 112 95.64 -39.93 33.60
CA GLY A 112 94.68 -40.73 32.83
C GLY A 112 93.23 -40.51 33.28
N ALA A 113 92.98 -40.69 34.58
CA ALA A 113 91.67 -40.51 35.18
C ALA A 113 91.14 -39.07 35.03
N MET A 114 91.99 -38.05 35.21
CA MET A 114 91.61 -36.66 34.99
C MET A 114 91.24 -36.39 33.52
N ARG A 115 91.99 -36.93 32.56
CA ARG A 115 91.64 -36.80 31.12
C ARG A 115 90.33 -37.48 30.81
N GLU A 116 90.10 -38.68 31.34
CA GLU A 116 88.86 -39.42 31.14
C GLU A 116 87.67 -38.69 31.75
N GLN A 117 87.81 -38.16 32.97
CA GLN A 117 86.76 -37.38 33.63
C GLN A 117 86.45 -36.08 32.88
N VAL A 118 87.47 -35.36 32.41
CA VAL A 118 87.27 -34.17 31.56
C VAL A 118 86.56 -34.54 30.27
N GLN A 119 86.93 -35.66 29.64
CA GLN A 119 86.29 -36.11 28.40
C GLN A 119 84.83 -36.51 28.63
N GLN A 120 84.52 -37.22 29.73
CA GLN A 120 83.16 -37.57 30.14
C GLN A 120 82.30 -36.34 30.43
N LEU A 121 82.83 -35.34 31.15
CA LEU A 121 82.11 -34.10 31.42
C LEU A 121 81.90 -33.27 30.14
N THR A 122 82.88 -33.27 29.23
CA THR A 122 82.77 -32.56 27.96
C THR A 122 81.70 -33.18 27.07
N THR A 123 81.65 -34.52 26.98
CA THR A 123 80.61 -35.21 26.20
C THR A 123 79.24 -35.10 26.86
N ALA A 124 79.13 -35.23 28.18
CA ALA A 124 77.88 -35.06 28.90
C ALA A 124 77.31 -33.63 28.72
N ASN A 125 78.15 -32.60 28.85
CA ASN A 125 77.73 -31.21 28.63
C ASN A 125 77.36 -30.95 27.17
N ALA A 126 78.08 -31.54 26.20
CA ALA A 126 77.74 -31.39 24.79
C ALA A 126 76.37 -32.02 24.46
N VAL A 127 76.06 -33.18 25.04
CA VAL A 127 74.76 -33.84 24.88
C VAL A 127 73.63 -33.07 25.57
N ASP A 128 73.85 -32.59 26.80
CA ASP A 128 72.85 -31.77 27.52
C ASP A 128 72.57 -30.46 26.78
N LEU A 129 73.62 -29.77 26.30
CA LEU A 129 73.46 -28.55 25.49
C LEU A 129 72.74 -28.83 24.17
N GLN A 130 73.04 -29.93 23.47
CA GLN A 130 72.31 -30.31 22.27
C GLN A 130 70.84 -30.61 22.55
N ALA A 131 70.52 -31.30 23.66
CA ALA A 131 69.15 -31.59 24.05
C ALA A 131 68.37 -30.31 24.39
N ARG A 132 68.99 -29.36 25.10
CA ARG A 132 68.40 -28.05 25.42
C ARG A 132 68.17 -27.21 24.18
N VAL A 133 69.12 -27.18 23.25
CA VAL A 133 68.97 -26.45 21.98
C VAL A 133 67.85 -27.07 21.14
N ALA A 134 67.77 -28.40 21.06
CA ALA A 134 66.69 -29.07 20.35
C ALA A 134 65.31 -28.78 20.98
N ALA A 135 65.21 -28.82 22.31
CA ALA A 135 63.97 -28.48 23.02
C ALA A 135 63.57 -27.01 22.80
N ALA A 136 64.53 -26.08 22.85
CA ALA A 136 64.26 -24.67 22.58
C ALA A 136 63.85 -24.42 21.12
N ASP A 137 64.43 -25.14 20.16
CA ASP A 137 64.03 -25.06 18.75
C ASP A 137 62.61 -25.60 18.54
N ASP A 138 62.22 -26.67 19.23
CA ASP A 138 60.87 -27.24 19.16
C ASP A 138 59.84 -26.32 19.83
N GLU A 139 60.16 -25.73 21.00
CA GLU A 139 59.33 -24.69 21.63
C GLU A 139 59.17 -23.47 20.71
N LEU A 140 60.25 -23.03 20.05
CA LEU A 140 60.20 -21.92 19.12
C LEU A 140 59.30 -22.25 17.93
N ARG A 141 59.43 -23.44 17.33
CA ARG A 141 58.54 -23.90 16.24
C ARG A 141 57.09 -23.99 16.68
N GLN A 142 56.84 -24.48 17.89
CA GLN A 142 55.49 -24.57 18.44
C GLN A 142 54.90 -23.17 18.64
N SER A 143 55.66 -22.22 19.21
CA SER A 143 55.22 -20.83 19.34
C SER A 143 54.96 -20.17 17.98
N GLN A 144 55.78 -20.46 16.96
CA GLN A 144 55.59 -19.95 15.60
C GLN A 144 54.31 -20.53 14.97
N ALA A 145 54.04 -21.83 15.17
CA ALA A 145 52.81 -22.47 14.70
C ALA A 145 51.57 -21.87 15.39
N ASP A 146 51.61 -21.68 16.71
CA ASP A 146 50.52 -21.09 17.47
C ASP A 146 50.23 -19.64 17.05
N VAL A 147 51.27 -18.84 16.83
CA VAL A 147 51.13 -17.46 16.31
C VAL A 147 50.57 -17.46 14.89
N GLN A 148 51.00 -18.39 14.04
CA GLN A 148 50.47 -18.53 12.68
C GLN A 148 48.98 -18.90 12.70
N ASP A 149 48.58 -19.82 13.58
CA ASP A 149 47.19 -20.21 13.78
C ASP A 149 46.34 -19.05 14.31
N GLN A 150 46.87 -18.27 15.27
CA GLN A 150 46.23 -17.06 15.76
C GLN A 150 46.05 -16.01 14.64
N LEU A 151 47.05 -15.82 13.79
CA LEU A 151 46.96 -14.92 12.63
C LEU A 151 45.88 -15.38 11.63
N VAL A 152 45.79 -16.68 11.35
CA VAL A 152 44.75 -17.25 10.47
C VAL A 152 43.36 -17.05 11.06
N ARG A 153 43.18 -17.31 12.36
CA ARG A 153 41.90 -17.08 13.06
C ARG A 153 41.52 -15.60 13.05
N ALA A 154 42.45 -14.71 13.38
CA ALA A 154 42.22 -13.26 13.33
C ALA A 154 41.88 -12.77 11.93
N ALA A 155 42.53 -13.30 10.88
CA ALA A 155 42.20 -12.98 9.50
C ALA A 155 40.79 -13.46 9.10
N ALA A 156 40.38 -14.66 9.54
CA ALA A 156 39.04 -15.18 9.32
C ALA A 156 37.98 -14.34 10.04
N GLU A 157 38.22 -13.95 11.29
CA GLU A 157 37.36 -13.04 12.05
C GLU A 157 37.25 -11.67 11.38
N ALA A 158 38.35 -11.09 10.90
CA ALA A 158 38.33 -9.83 10.16
C ALA A 158 37.51 -9.92 8.86
N GLN A 159 37.58 -11.04 8.14
CA GLN A 159 36.73 -11.29 6.96
C GLN A 159 35.25 -11.41 7.34
N GLN A 160 34.94 -12.12 8.43
CA GLN A 160 33.57 -12.23 8.93
C GLN A 160 32.99 -10.87 9.34
N LEU A 161 33.77 -10.05 10.06
CA LEU A 161 33.38 -8.70 10.46
C LEU A 161 33.18 -7.78 9.24
N THR A 162 34.01 -7.92 8.21
CA THR A 162 33.85 -7.17 6.95
C THR A 162 32.55 -7.57 6.26
N ALA A 163 32.28 -8.87 6.11
CA ALA A 163 31.03 -9.36 5.53
C ALA A 163 29.79 -8.96 6.34
N ALA A 164 29.90 -8.92 7.67
CA ALA A 164 28.83 -8.43 8.55
C ALA A 164 28.58 -6.92 8.35
N ASN A 165 29.64 -6.11 8.24
CA ASN A 165 29.52 -4.68 7.95
C ASN A 165 28.88 -4.41 6.59
N ASP A 166 29.21 -5.20 5.56
CA ASP A 166 28.59 -5.08 4.24
C ASP A 166 27.09 -5.39 4.29
N ARG A 167 26.70 -6.44 5.03
CA ARG A 167 25.29 -6.79 5.26
C ARG A 167 24.55 -5.67 6.00
N LEU A 168 25.14 -5.13 7.07
CA LEU A 168 24.57 -4.00 7.81
C LEU A 168 24.48 -2.73 6.94
N GLY A 169 25.46 -2.50 6.07
CA GLY A 169 25.45 -1.42 5.09
C GLY A 169 24.28 -1.55 4.10
N GLU A 170 24.03 -2.76 3.60
CA GLU A 170 22.91 -3.04 2.72
C GLU A 170 21.56 -2.93 3.43
N GLU A 171 21.46 -3.44 4.65
CA GLU A 171 20.26 -3.32 5.48
C GLU A 171 19.95 -1.85 5.79
N LYS A 172 20.96 -1.04 6.11
CA LYS A 172 20.83 0.41 6.29
C LYS A 172 20.34 1.09 5.01
N ARG A 173 20.85 0.72 3.83
CA ARG A 173 20.35 1.23 2.53
C ARG A 173 18.89 0.84 2.31
N ARG A 174 18.52 -0.41 2.58
CA ARG A 174 17.15 -0.91 2.47
C ARG A 174 16.19 -0.20 3.42
N LEU A 175 16.58 0.03 4.66
CA LEU A 175 15.80 0.78 5.65
C LEU A 175 15.61 2.23 5.23
N ARG A 176 16.65 2.90 4.71
CA ARG A 176 16.54 4.26 4.16
C ARG A 176 15.56 4.33 2.98
N ALA A 177 15.62 3.36 2.08
CA ALA A 177 14.67 3.28 0.96
C ALA A 177 13.23 3.08 1.45
N ARG A 178 13.01 2.24 2.47
CA ARG A 178 11.69 2.05 3.11
C ARG A 178 11.18 3.31 3.78
N ILE A 179 12.04 4.04 4.50
CA ILE A 179 11.68 5.33 5.11
C ILE A 179 11.26 6.32 4.03
N THR A 180 12.05 6.46 2.97
CA THR A 180 11.75 7.36 1.85
C THR A 180 10.42 6.98 1.18
N ALA A 181 10.17 5.68 0.96
CA ALA A 181 8.90 5.20 0.41
C ALA A 181 7.71 5.49 1.35
N SER A 182 7.89 5.35 2.66
CA SER A 182 6.87 5.69 3.66
C SER A 182 6.59 7.19 3.73
N GLU A 183 7.63 8.03 3.59
CA GLU A 183 7.50 9.48 3.53
C GLU A 183 6.71 9.90 2.28
N ASN A 184 7.02 9.29 1.12
CA ASN A 184 6.26 9.52 -0.11
C ASN A 184 4.79 9.07 0.03
N ASN A 185 4.55 7.91 0.66
CA ASN A 185 3.18 7.44 0.92
C ASN A 185 2.43 8.37 1.87
N THR A 186 3.07 8.87 2.93
CA THR A 186 2.42 9.84 3.84
C THR A 186 2.20 11.19 3.20
N ALA A 187 3.05 11.62 2.26
CA ALA A 187 2.81 12.81 1.44
C ALA A 187 1.63 12.61 0.50
N ARG A 188 1.52 11.43 -0.15
CA ARG A 188 0.38 11.07 -1.00
C ARG A 188 -0.93 11.05 -0.21
N VAL A 189 -0.97 10.36 0.93
CA VAL A 189 -2.15 10.30 1.80
C VAL A 189 -2.54 11.68 2.31
N ARG A 190 -1.57 12.57 2.60
CA ARG A 190 -1.87 13.98 2.92
C ARG A 190 -2.52 14.71 1.74
N GLY A 191 -2.00 14.55 0.53
CA GLY A 191 -2.62 15.12 -0.67
C GLY A 191 -4.04 14.62 -0.91
N GLU A 192 -4.26 13.30 -0.75
CA GLU A 192 -5.60 12.69 -0.83
C GLU A 192 -6.55 13.22 0.27
N LEU A 193 -6.05 13.42 1.49
CA LEU A 193 -6.83 13.99 2.58
C LEU A 193 -7.20 15.46 2.32
N ASP A 194 -6.28 16.26 1.77
CA ASP A 194 -6.53 17.65 1.39
C ASP A 194 -7.58 17.72 0.26
N GLU A 195 -7.50 16.84 -0.73
CA GLU A 195 -8.52 16.71 -1.79
C GLU A 195 -9.88 16.30 -1.23
N GLN A 196 -9.93 15.31 -0.32
CA GLN A 196 -11.18 14.92 0.33
C GLN A 196 -11.75 16.04 1.19
N THR A 197 -10.90 16.81 1.87
CA THR A 197 -11.34 17.96 2.68
C THR A 197 -11.93 19.04 1.79
N LYS A 198 -11.33 19.30 0.62
CA LYS A 198 -11.85 20.23 -0.37
C LYS A 198 -13.17 19.75 -0.95
N ALA A 199 -13.26 18.48 -1.36
CA ALA A 199 -14.50 17.88 -1.87
C ALA A 199 -15.62 17.92 -0.83
N ARG A 200 -15.30 17.69 0.45
CA ARG A 200 -16.26 17.82 1.55
C ARG A 200 -16.73 19.25 1.73
N ALA A 201 -15.85 20.25 1.64
CA ALA A 201 -16.23 21.66 1.73
C ALA A 201 -17.13 22.08 0.55
N GLU A 202 -16.86 21.57 -0.66
CA GLU A 202 -17.70 21.79 -1.85
C GLU A 202 -19.09 21.14 -1.66
N LEU A 203 -19.14 19.90 -1.20
CA LEU A 203 -20.40 19.21 -0.89
C LEU A 203 -21.20 19.89 0.23
N GLU A 204 -20.52 20.42 1.26
CA GLU A 204 -21.17 21.20 2.33
C GLU A 204 -21.73 22.52 1.81
N ALA A 205 -21.03 23.19 0.87
CA ALA A 205 -21.51 24.39 0.21
C ALA A 205 -22.75 24.09 -0.68
N GLU A 206 -22.71 23.02 -1.47
CA GLU A 206 -23.84 22.56 -2.27
C GLU A 206 -25.03 22.17 -1.41
N ASN A 207 -24.81 21.43 -0.31
CA ASN A 207 -25.87 21.14 0.66
C ASN A 207 -26.46 22.41 1.28
N GLY A 208 -25.62 23.40 1.56
CA GLY A 208 -26.06 24.71 2.03
C GLY A 208 -26.95 25.43 1.00
N GLU A 209 -26.64 25.32 -0.29
CA GLU A 209 -27.46 25.90 -1.36
C GLU A 209 -28.76 25.12 -1.58
N LEU A 210 -28.72 23.79 -1.58
CA LEU A 210 -29.91 22.94 -1.65
C LEU A 210 -30.86 23.21 -0.50
N ARG A 211 -30.37 23.38 0.73
CA ARG A 211 -31.19 23.78 1.89
C ARG A 211 -31.82 25.15 1.71
N ARG A 212 -31.12 26.12 1.10
CA ARG A 212 -31.70 27.43 0.78
C ARG A 212 -32.80 27.32 -0.28
N ARG A 213 -32.60 26.50 -1.33
CA ARG A 213 -33.61 26.24 -2.36
C ARG A 213 -34.83 25.52 -1.79
N LEU A 214 -34.63 24.56 -0.88
CA LEU A 214 -35.71 23.87 -0.18
C LEU A 214 -36.51 24.86 0.68
N ALA A 215 -35.82 25.70 1.47
CA ALA A 215 -36.47 26.73 2.28
C ALA A 215 -37.19 27.79 1.43
N GLN A 216 -36.71 28.08 0.22
CA GLN A 216 -37.40 28.94 -0.73
C GLN A 216 -38.66 28.27 -1.29
N ALA A 217 -38.56 27.01 -1.70
CA ALA A 217 -39.70 26.23 -2.19
C ALA A 217 -40.77 26.05 -1.11
N ASP A 218 -40.39 25.89 0.16
CA ASP A 218 -41.32 25.85 1.29
C ASP A 218 -42.05 27.18 1.46
N ARG A 219 -41.36 28.32 1.36
CA ARG A 219 -42.01 29.65 1.38
C ARG A 219 -42.95 29.84 0.19
N GLU A 220 -42.54 29.43 -1.01
CA GLU A 220 -43.39 29.50 -2.21
C GLU A 220 -44.62 28.59 -2.08
N SER A 221 -44.48 27.43 -1.45
CA SER A 221 -45.58 26.52 -1.10
C SER A 221 -46.50 27.12 -0.03
N GLU A 222 -45.96 27.80 0.98
CA GLU A 222 -46.76 28.54 1.97
C GLU A 222 -47.52 29.71 1.37
N VAL A 223 -46.89 30.49 0.48
CA VAL A 223 -47.55 31.54 -0.30
C VAL A 223 -48.65 30.94 -1.17
N SER A 224 -48.37 29.87 -1.91
CA SER A 224 -49.36 29.18 -2.73
C SER A 224 -50.51 28.60 -1.90
N ARG A 225 -50.24 28.13 -0.67
CA ARG A 225 -51.28 27.66 0.27
C ARG A 225 -52.10 28.82 0.82
N ALA A 226 -51.49 29.97 1.10
CA ALA A 226 -52.18 31.17 1.53
C ALA A 226 -53.07 31.72 0.40
N GLU A 227 -52.57 31.80 -0.83
CA GLU A 227 -53.34 32.17 -2.03
C GLU A 227 -54.47 31.18 -2.30
N ASN A 228 -54.22 29.86 -2.19
CA ASN A 228 -55.29 28.86 -2.29
C ASN A 228 -56.33 28.98 -1.17
N LYS A 229 -55.92 29.38 0.03
CA LYS A 229 -56.84 29.66 1.13
C LYS A 229 -57.65 30.92 0.86
N GLU A 230 -57.04 32.00 0.37
CA GLU A 230 -57.75 33.22 -0.03
C GLU A 230 -58.71 32.97 -1.20
N LEU A 231 -58.33 32.15 -2.18
CA LEU A 231 -59.20 31.71 -3.27
C LEU A 231 -60.36 30.87 -2.74
N ARG A 232 -60.11 29.94 -1.80
CA ARG A 232 -61.19 29.18 -1.14
C ARG A 232 -62.12 30.08 -0.33
N ASP A 233 -61.58 31.06 0.39
CA ASP A 233 -62.38 32.02 1.15
C ASP A 233 -63.15 32.97 0.21
N ALA A 234 -62.59 33.32 -0.95
CA ALA A 234 -63.25 34.09 -2.00
C ALA A 234 -64.36 33.29 -2.68
N VAL A 235 -64.12 32.00 -2.96
CA VAL A 235 -65.14 31.06 -3.44
C VAL A 235 -66.24 30.90 -2.40
N ALA A 236 -65.91 30.71 -1.13
CA ALA A 236 -66.90 30.63 -0.05
C ALA A 236 -67.70 31.93 0.11
N ARG A 237 -67.06 33.11 -0.06
CA ARG A 237 -67.76 34.41 -0.10
C ARG A 237 -68.65 34.54 -1.33
N ALA A 238 -68.21 34.05 -2.50
CA ALA A 238 -68.99 34.04 -3.72
C ALA A 238 -70.16 33.04 -3.65
N GLU A 239 -69.97 31.88 -3.03
CA GLU A 239 -71.02 30.90 -2.74
C GLU A 239 -72.02 31.45 -1.72
N LYS A 240 -71.56 32.17 -0.70
CA LYS A 240 -72.44 32.85 0.25
C LYS A 240 -73.21 34.00 -0.40
N ALA A 241 -72.56 34.80 -1.24
CA ALA A 241 -73.21 35.85 -2.01
C ALA A 241 -74.21 35.28 -3.03
N ALA A 242 -73.87 34.17 -3.69
CA ALA A 242 -74.76 33.43 -4.58
C ALA A 242 -75.92 32.77 -3.81
N ALA A 243 -75.72 32.35 -2.56
CA ALA A 243 -76.78 31.85 -1.70
C ALA A 243 -77.69 32.97 -1.18
N GLU A 244 -77.16 34.15 -0.88
CA GLU A 244 -77.93 35.36 -0.53
C GLU A 244 -78.69 35.91 -1.75
N GLU A 245 -78.09 35.86 -2.94
CA GLU A 245 -78.74 36.17 -4.22
C GLU A 245 -79.78 35.12 -4.58
N ALA A 246 -79.53 33.82 -4.33
CA ALA A 246 -80.52 32.75 -4.49
C ALA A 246 -81.68 32.88 -3.49
N ALA A 247 -81.44 33.33 -2.26
CA ALA A 247 -82.50 33.61 -1.29
C ALA A 247 -83.32 34.87 -1.66
N ALA A 248 -82.68 35.88 -2.27
CA ALA A 248 -83.36 37.04 -2.83
C ALA A 248 -84.15 36.69 -4.12
N GLU A 249 -83.63 35.76 -4.91
CA GLU A 249 -84.28 35.20 -6.10
C GLU A 249 -85.44 34.28 -5.69
N GLU A 250 -85.34 33.56 -4.57
CA GLU A 250 -86.40 32.72 -3.99
C GLU A 250 -87.54 33.57 -3.42
N ALA A 251 -87.23 34.69 -2.77
CA ALA A 251 -88.23 35.70 -2.39
C ALA A 251 -88.90 36.38 -3.62
N ARG A 252 -88.18 36.53 -4.74
CA ARG A 252 -88.76 36.96 -6.04
C ARG A 252 -89.57 35.84 -6.70
N ARG A 253 -89.16 34.58 -6.56
CA ARG A 253 -89.87 33.39 -7.06
C ARG A 253 -91.14 33.12 -6.29
N GLU A 254 -91.23 33.37 -4.98
CA GLU A 254 -92.49 33.31 -4.24
C GLU A 254 -93.50 34.37 -4.71
N ALA A 255 -93.03 35.56 -5.10
CA ALA A 255 -93.86 36.61 -5.70
C ALA A 255 -94.29 36.30 -7.15
N VAL A 256 -93.49 35.52 -7.90
CA VAL A 256 -93.80 35.07 -9.27
C VAL A 256 -94.59 33.75 -9.28
N ALA A 257 -94.44 32.89 -8.28
CA ALA A 257 -95.15 31.61 -8.13
C ALA A 257 -96.65 31.80 -7.88
N GLN A 258 -97.07 32.89 -7.22
CA GLN A 258 -98.49 33.27 -7.15
C GLN A 258 -99.07 33.73 -8.50
N ALA A 259 -98.24 34.08 -9.47
CA ALA A 259 -98.66 34.51 -10.82
C ALA A 259 -98.48 33.44 -11.90
N ALA A 260 -97.54 32.48 -11.74
CA ALA A 260 -97.21 31.45 -12.72
C ALA A 260 -97.85 30.07 -12.44
N GLY A 261 -98.35 29.79 -11.23
CA GLY A 261 -99.05 28.56 -10.85
C GLY A 261 -100.43 28.33 -11.51
N LYS A 262 -100.69 28.93 -12.68
CA LYS A 262 -101.92 28.73 -13.47
C LYS A 262 -101.67 28.32 -14.92
N LEU A 263 -100.42 28.20 -15.41
CA LEU A 263 -100.22 27.94 -16.84
C LEU A 263 -99.16 26.91 -17.26
N GLU A 264 -98.35 26.36 -16.35
CA GLU A 264 -97.25 25.47 -16.77
C GLU A 264 -97.12 24.19 -15.92
N ASP A 265 -98.20 23.79 -15.24
CA ASP A 265 -98.31 22.49 -14.54
C ASP A 265 -98.57 21.30 -15.48
N ALA A 266 -98.44 21.46 -16.81
CA ALA A 266 -98.87 20.41 -17.75
C ALA A 266 -97.80 19.83 -18.69
N GLU A 267 -96.64 20.46 -18.92
CA GLU A 267 -95.77 20.01 -20.03
C GLU A 267 -94.26 19.82 -19.70
N GLY A 268 -93.78 20.18 -18.50
CA GLY A 268 -92.34 20.12 -18.17
C GLY A 268 -91.81 18.82 -17.53
N GLU A 269 -92.66 18.05 -16.84
CA GLU A 269 -92.18 16.98 -15.93
C GLU A 269 -91.58 15.72 -16.60
N LEU A 270 -91.59 15.59 -17.93
CA LEU A 270 -91.09 14.37 -18.60
C LEU A 270 -89.66 14.47 -19.18
N ALA A 271 -89.02 15.65 -19.19
CA ALA A 271 -87.73 15.84 -19.88
C ALA A 271 -86.50 15.82 -18.95
N ASP A 272 -86.62 16.26 -17.70
CA ASP A 272 -85.46 16.53 -16.83
C ASP A 272 -84.93 15.31 -16.05
N SER A 273 -85.69 14.22 -15.94
CA SER A 273 -85.22 13.00 -15.27
C SER A 273 -84.18 12.19 -16.06
N ARG A 274 -84.01 12.46 -17.37
CA ARG A 274 -83.03 11.73 -18.21
C ARG A 274 -81.65 12.41 -18.26
N ARG A 275 -81.56 13.70 -17.95
CA ARG A 275 -80.31 14.47 -18.03
C ARG A 275 -79.46 14.35 -16.76
N THR A 276 -80.08 14.15 -15.60
CA THR A 276 -79.43 13.93 -14.30
C THR A 276 -78.76 12.55 -14.17
N ASN A 277 -79.26 11.52 -14.86
CA ASN A 277 -78.68 10.17 -14.79
C ASN A 277 -77.39 10.00 -15.63
N ALA A 278 -77.22 10.81 -16.67
CA ALA A 278 -76.00 10.86 -17.48
C ALA A 278 -74.83 11.55 -16.74
N THR A 279 -75.11 12.62 -16.00
CA THR A 279 -74.11 13.36 -15.20
C THR A 279 -73.61 12.53 -14.01
N LEU A 280 -74.50 11.79 -13.34
CA LEU A 280 -74.13 10.89 -12.25
C LEU A 280 -73.28 9.71 -12.75
N SER A 281 -73.56 9.17 -13.94
CA SER A 281 -72.74 8.11 -14.55
C SER A 281 -71.32 8.59 -14.92
N ALA A 282 -71.18 9.83 -15.40
CA ALA A 282 -69.87 10.43 -15.67
C ALA A 282 -69.06 10.70 -14.38
N GLN A 283 -69.72 11.13 -13.31
CA GLN A 283 -69.09 11.31 -12.00
C GLN A 283 -68.67 9.98 -11.36
N VAL A 284 -69.44 8.90 -11.54
CA VAL A 284 -69.07 7.55 -11.08
C VAL A 284 -67.84 7.03 -11.85
N CYS A 285 -67.74 7.23 -13.16
CA CYS A 285 -66.53 6.90 -13.93
C CYS A 285 -65.31 7.72 -13.47
N GLY A 286 -65.46 9.03 -13.23
CA GLY A 286 -64.38 9.89 -12.73
C GLY A 286 -63.89 9.50 -11.33
N LEU A 287 -64.80 9.08 -10.45
CA LEU A 287 -64.45 8.56 -9.13
C LEU A 287 -63.79 7.18 -9.21
N GLN A 288 -64.22 6.31 -10.13
CA GLN A 288 -63.56 5.02 -10.37
C GLN A 288 -62.12 5.18 -10.89
N SER A 289 -61.87 6.13 -11.80
CA SER A 289 -60.50 6.43 -12.24
C SER A 289 -59.63 7.01 -11.12
N ARG A 290 -60.19 7.84 -10.23
CA ARG A 290 -59.48 8.36 -9.05
C ARG A 290 -59.17 7.26 -8.03
N VAL A 291 -60.10 6.33 -7.82
CA VAL A 291 -59.86 5.16 -6.95
C VAL A 291 -58.73 4.30 -7.53
N GLY A 292 -58.73 4.02 -8.84
CA GLY A 292 -57.64 3.27 -9.48
C GLY A 292 -56.28 3.99 -9.41
N ALA A 293 -56.26 5.33 -9.52
CA ALA A 293 -55.03 6.11 -9.35
C ALA A 293 -54.51 6.07 -7.90
N LEU A 294 -55.40 6.16 -6.91
CA LEU A 294 -55.06 6.08 -5.49
C LEU A 294 -54.62 4.66 -5.08
N GLU A 295 -55.20 3.62 -5.67
CA GLU A 295 -54.75 2.22 -5.47
C GLU A 295 -53.37 1.98 -6.08
N ALA A 296 -53.07 2.58 -7.24
CA ALA A 296 -51.74 2.55 -7.85
C ALA A 296 -50.70 3.31 -7.00
N GLU A 297 -51.05 4.49 -6.46
CA GLU A 297 -50.20 5.22 -5.51
C GLU A 297 -49.99 4.42 -4.22
N GLY A 298 -51.05 3.80 -3.68
CA GLY A 298 -50.95 2.93 -2.50
C GLY A 298 -50.03 1.75 -2.73
N SER A 299 -50.08 1.14 -3.93
CA SER A 299 -49.20 0.02 -4.32
C SER A 299 -47.74 0.46 -4.46
N ARG A 300 -47.49 1.63 -5.04
CA ARG A 300 -46.13 2.22 -5.12
C ARG A 300 -45.58 2.57 -3.74
N ALA A 301 -46.39 3.21 -2.90
CA ALA A 301 -46.01 3.54 -1.53
C ALA A 301 -45.75 2.28 -0.69
N SER A 302 -46.48 1.19 -0.93
CA SER A 302 -46.22 -0.10 -0.29
C SER A 302 -44.89 -0.70 -0.74
N ALA A 303 -44.62 -0.73 -2.05
CA ALA A 303 -43.35 -1.22 -2.59
C ALA A 303 -42.15 -0.39 -2.12
N GLU A 304 -42.32 0.92 -1.97
CA GLU A 304 -41.29 1.81 -1.45
C GLU A 304 -41.03 1.61 0.04
N ARG A 305 -42.09 1.40 0.85
CA ARG A 305 -41.92 1.00 2.25
C ARG A 305 -41.18 -0.32 2.39
N GLU A 306 -41.45 -1.29 1.52
CA GLU A 306 -40.78 -2.59 1.54
C GLU A 306 -39.29 -2.46 1.17
N ARG A 307 -38.96 -1.63 0.17
CA ARG A 307 -37.56 -1.28 -0.15
C ARG A 307 -36.85 -0.58 1.00
N ILE A 308 -37.50 0.40 1.63
CA ILE A 308 -36.93 1.11 2.79
C ILE A 308 -36.72 0.13 3.96
N ALA A 309 -37.65 -0.80 4.18
CA ALA A 309 -37.52 -1.82 5.21
C ALA A 309 -36.34 -2.78 4.94
N THR A 310 -36.13 -3.20 3.69
CA THR A 310 -34.94 -4.01 3.33
C THR A 310 -33.65 -3.21 3.51
N GLN A 311 -33.62 -1.94 3.08
CA GLN A 311 -32.45 -1.08 3.28
C GLN A 311 -32.15 -0.88 4.77
N LEU A 312 -33.18 -0.69 5.60
CA LEU A 312 -33.00 -0.56 7.04
C LEU A 312 -32.38 -1.84 7.63
N SER A 313 -32.90 -3.01 7.25
CA SER A 313 -32.37 -4.31 7.67
C SER A 313 -30.91 -4.50 7.27
N ASP A 314 -30.54 -4.15 6.03
CA ASP A 314 -29.16 -4.25 5.54
C ASP A 314 -28.25 -3.30 6.33
N THR A 315 -28.67 -2.04 6.53
CA THR A 315 -27.89 -1.09 7.34
C THR A 315 -27.76 -1.48 8.81
N GLU A 316 -28.77 -2.14 9.39
CA GLU A 316 -28.69 -2.70 10.74
C GLU A 316 -27.70 -3.87 10.81
N GLY A 317 -27.63 -4.69 9.74
CA GLY A 317 -26.60 -5.71 9.54
C GLY A 317 -25.19 -5.11 9.49
N ASP A 318 -24.97 -4.14 8.60
CA ASP A 318 -23.69 -3.44 8.46
C ASP A 318 -23.25 -2.78 9.79
N LEU A 319 -24.20 -2.19 10.53
CA LEU A 319 -23.93 -1.56 11.82
C LEU A 319 -23.57 -2.57 12.90
N LYS A 320 -24.12 -3.79 12.82
CA LYS A 320 -23.77 -4.90 13.72
C LYS A 320 -22.36 -5.40 13.40
N ASP A 321 -22.05 -5.62 12.14
CA ASP A 321 -20.73 -6.07 11.70
C ASP A 321 -19.64 -5.05 12.07
N ALA A 322 -19.90 -3.75 11.86
CA ALA A 322 -19.00 -2.68 12.27
C ALA A 322 -18.79 -2.61 13.79
N ARG A 323 -19.80 -2.96 14.60
CA ARG A 323 -19.67 -3.04 16.06
C ARG A 323 -18.83 -4.25 16.49
N GLU A 324 -19.01 -5.38 15.83
CA GLU A 324 -18.20 -6.58 16.06
C GLU A 324 -16.74 -6.34 15.67
N GLU A 325 -16.49 -5.71 14.52
CA GLU A 325 -15.15 -5.32 14.08
C GLU A 325 -14.50 -4.33 15.06
N LYS A 326 -15.25 -3.33 15.53
CA LYS A 326 -14.77 -2.41 16.58
C LYS A 326 -14.39 -3.16 17.87
N ALA A 327 -15.16 -4.17 18.28
CA ALA A 327 -14.85 -4.97 19.46
C ALA A 327 -13.56 -5.78 19.28
N VAL A 328 -13.33 -6.34 18.08
CA VAL A 328 -12.08 -7.02 17.74
C VAL A 328 -10.90 -6.05 17.75
N ILE A 329 -11.05 -4.85 17.18
CA ILE A 329 -10.00 -3.81 17.18
C ILE A 329 -9.64 -3.39 18.61
N LEU A 330 -10.62 -3.19 19.48
CA LEU A 330 -10.36 -2.87 20.89
C LEU A 330 -9.61 -4.00 21.61
N THR A 331 -9.97 -5.26 21.35
CA THR A 331 -9.26 -6.42 21.91
C THR A 331 -7.81 -6.49 21.40
N ASN A 332 -7.59 -6.21 20.12
CA ASN A 332 -6.24 -6.14 19.55
C ASN A 332 -5.42 -4.98 20.11
N GLN A 333 -6.06 -3.83 20.37
CA GLN A 333 -5.43 -2.69 21.03
C GLN A 333 -4.98 -3.05 22.45
N ASP A 334 -5.85 -3.70 23.24
CA ASP A 334 -5.51 -4.15 24.61
C ASP A 334 -4.34 -5.15 24.60
N ASN A 335 -4.34 -6.09 23.65
CA ASN A 335 -3.25 -7.05 23.47
C ASN A 335 -1.92 -6.36 23.10
N ALA A 336 -1.96 -5.37 22.19
CA ALA A 336 -0.77 -4.60 21.81
C ALA A 336 -0.24 -3.76 22.98
N GLU A 337 -1.12 -3.17 23.79
CA GLU A 337 -0.73 -2.46 25.01
C GLU A 337 -0.10 -3.39 26.05
N ALA A 338 -0.63 -4.61 26.21
CA ALA A 338 -0.05 -5.63 27.09
C ALA A 338 1.35 -6.04 26.63
N GLN A 339 1.53 -6.30 25.33
CA GLN A 339 2.84 -6.60 24.73
C GLN A 339 3.83 -5.44 24.91
N LEU A 340 3.37 -4.19 24.76
CA LEU A 340 4.20 -3.01 24.97
C LEU A 340 4.63 -2.87 26.45
N ARG A 341 3.74 -3.16 27.40
CA ARG A 341 4.09 -3.19 28.83
C ARG A 341 5.13 -4.26 29.14
N GLN A 342 4.98 -5.46 28.55
CA GLN A 342 5.93 -6.56 28.70
C GLN A 342 7.30 -6.19 28.12
N ALA A 343 7.36 -5.66 26.90
CA ALA A 343 8.60 -5.23 26.26
C ALA A 343 9.32 -4.14 27.08
N LYS A 344 8.58 -3.18 27.65
CA LYS A 344 9.13 -2.15 28.54
C LYS A 344 9.70 -2.74 29.83
N ALA A 345 9.06 -3.76 30.40
CA ALA A 345 9.58 -4.45 31.57
C ALA A 345 10.89 -5.19 31.26
N SER A 346 10.94 -5.92 30.15
CA SER A 346 12.17 -6.59 29.67
C SER A 346 13.30 -5.59 29.41
N LEU A 347 13.01 -4.42 28.82
CA LEU A 347 14.02 -3.38 28.60
C LEU A 347 14.57 -2.79 29.90
N ARG A 348 13.72 -2.59 30.92
CA ARG A 348 14.16 -2.15 32.25
C ARG A 348 15.05 -3.19 32.91
N GLN A 349 14.69 -4.47 32.80
CA GLN A 349 15.49 -5.56 33.35
C GLN A 349 16.84 -5.68 32.64
N ALA A 350 16.88 -5.60 31.32
CA ALA A 350 18.13 -5.58 30.56
C ALA A 350 19.01 -4.36 30.91
N SER A 351 18.41 -3.20 31.19
CA SER A 351 19.15 -2.02 31.64
C SER A 351 19.74 -2.22 33.04
N ALA A 352 18.98 -2.80 33.97
CA ALA A 352 19.47 -3.13 35.31
C ALA A 352 20.60 -4.18 35.27
N ASP A 353 20.48 -5.20 34.42
CA ASP A 353 21.53 -6.18 34.18
C ASP A 353 22.80 -5.52 33.59
N ASN A 354 22.66 -4.58 32.65
CA ASN A 354 23.79 -3.84 32.09
C ASN A 354 24.49 -2.97 33.15
N GLU A 355 23.75 -2.28 34.02
CA GLU A 355 24.35 -1.54 35.13
C GLU A 355 25.09 -2.46 36.10
N ARG A 356 24.53 -3.64 36.40
CA ARG A 356 25.16 -4.65 37.25
C ARG A 356 26.45 -5.19 36.62
N LEU A 357 26.42 -5.54 35.34
CA LEU A 357 27.61 -6.00 34.60
C LEU A 357 28.68 -4.91 34.52
N THR A 358 28.29 -3.65 34.29
CA THR A 358 29.22 -2.51 34.30
C THR A 358 29.92 -2.36 35.66
N THR A 359 29.19 -2.61 36.75
CA THR A 359 29.74 -2.57 38.11
C THR A 359 30.70 -3.73 38.35
N GLN A 360 30.35 -4.94 37.91
CA GLN A 360 31.24 -6.12 37.98
C GLN A 360 32.52 -5.95 37.14
N ILE A 361 32.44 -5.32 35.96
CA ILE A 361 33.61 -5.00 35.15
C ILE A 361 34.53 -4.03 35.90
N ARG A 362 33.99 -2.97 36.53
CA ARG A 362 34.81 -2.06 37.35
C ARG A 362 35.49 -2.76 38.52
N ASP A 363 34.76 -3.62 39.23
CA ASP A 363 35.32 -4.34 40.39
C ASP A 363 36.42 -5.32 39.96
N THR A 364 36.21 -6.04 38.86
CA THR A 364 37.23 -6.95 38.31
C THR A 364 38.45 -6.17 37.79
N GLU A 365 38.26 -5.04 37.11
CA GLU A 365 39.37 -4.16 36.70
C GLU A 365 40.16 -3.63 37.91
N ALA A 366 39.48 -3.25 38.99
CA ALA A 366 40.12 -2.81 40.23
C ALA A 366 40.91 -3.95 40.91
N GLN A 367 40.37 -5.17 40.92
CA GLN A 367 41.08 -6.36 41.41
C GLN A 367 42.30 -6.68 40.56
N LEU A 368 42.18 -6.58 39.24
CA LEU A 368 43.26 -6.86 38.29
C LEU A 368 44.38 -5.80 38.40
N LYS A 369 44.03 -4.55 38.68
CA LYS A 369 44.99 -3.48 39.02
C LYS A 369 45.74 -3.81 40.32
N LYS A 370 45.03 -4.20 41.39
CA LYS A 370 45.66 -4.64 42.66
C LYS A 370 46.57 -5.84 42.46
N ALA A 371 46.17 -6.82 41.66
CA ALA A 371 46.99 -8.00 41.36
C ALA A 371 48.25 -7.65 40.57
N ARG A 372 48.17 -6.69 39.63
CA ARG A 372 49.35 -6.16 38.92
C ARG A 372 50.30 -5.39 39.83
N GLU A 373 49.76 -4.55 40.72
CA GLU A 373 50.55 -3.86 41.73
C GLU A 373 51.24 -4.86 42.66
N HIS A 374 50.54 -5.90 43.10
CA HIS A 374 51.13 -6.95 43.94
C HIS A 374 52.21 -7.75 43.21
N ASN A 375 52.01 -8.11 41.94
CA ASN A 375 53.03 -8.77 41.11
C ASN A 375 54.25 -7.87 40.87
N ALA A 376 54.05 -6.56 40.69
CA ALA A 376 55.16 -5.61 40.57
C ALA A 376 55.98 -5.55 41.88
N THR A 377 55.31 -5.57 43.03
CA THR A 377 55.98 -5.65 44.34
C THR A 377 56.74 -6.97 44.50
N LEU A 378 56.13 -8.11 44.18
CA LEU A 378 56.79 -9.42 44.23
C LEU A 378 57.99 -9.49 43.29
N THR A 379 57.91 -8.87 42.12
CA THR A 379 59.03 -8.81 41.16
C THR A 379 60.18 -7.96 41.70
N ALA A 380 59.88 -6.86 42.41
CA ALA A 380 60.90 -6.06 43.09
C ALA A 380 61.54 -6.82 44.27
N GLU A 381 60.74 -7.51 45.09
CA GLU A 381 61.22 -8.34 46.19
C GLU A 381 62.07 -9.53 45.70
N LEU A 382 61.74 -10.12 44.55
CA LEU A 382 62.53 -11.19 43.93
C LEU A 382 63.90 -10.67 43.48
N LYS A 383 63.94 -9.45 42.93
CA LYS A 383 65.17 -8.80 42.48
C LYS A 383 66.07 -8.43 43.66
N ASP A 384 65.52 -7.85 44.72
CA ASP A 384 66.26 -7.54 45.96
C ASP A 384 66.81 -8.80 46.63
N SER A 385 66.07 -9.93 46.54
CA SER A 385 66.52 -11.23 47.05
C SER A 385 67.60 -11.87 46.17
N GLN A 386 67.57 -11.64 44.85
CA GLN A 386 68.65 -12.06 43.93
C GLN A 386 69.93 -11.24 44.17
N ASP A 387 69.80 -9.93 44.33
CA ASP A 387 70.93 -9.04 44.62
C ASP A 387 71.56 -9.35 46.01
N SER A 388 70.73 -9.77 46.98
CA SER A 388 71.21 -10.24 48.29
C SER A 388 71.85 -11.64 48.24
N GLY A 389 71.46 -12.48 47.29
CA GLY A 389 72.07 -13.79 47.04
C GLY A 389 73.48 -13.68 46.46
N GLU A 390 73.67 -12.78 45.49
CA GLU A 390 74.99 -12.48 44.90
C GLU A 390 75.96 -11.82 45.90
N ALA A 391 75.44 -11.05 46.87
CA ALA A 391 76.25 -10.47 47.95
C ALA A 391 76.74 -11.50 48.99
N LEU A 392 75.97 -12.59 49.21
CA LEU A 392 76.32 -13.64 50.17
C LEU A 392 77.29 -14.69 49.60
N GLU A 393 77.31 -14.89 48.27
CA GLU A 393 78.31 -15.76 47.62
C GLU A 393 79.73 -15.14 47.58
N ALA A 394 79.87 -13.83 47.81
CA ALA A 394 81.17 -13.16 47.90
C ALA A 394 81.81 -13.22 49.31
N ASP A 395 81.02 -13.41 50.37
CA ASP A 395 81.50 -13.40 51.77
C ASP A 395 81.78 -14.80 52.36
N ASP A 396 81.34 -15.88 51.70
CA ASP A 396 81.50 -17.27 52.20
C ASP A 396 82.94 -17.84 52.06
N ALA A 397 83.88 -17.04 51.55
CA ALA A 397 85.29 -17.41 51.43
C ALA A 397 86.17 -17.08 52.66
N ARG A 398 85.64 -16.45 53.73
CA ARG A 398 86.48 -15.97 54.86
C ARG A 398 86.15 -16.43 56.28
N GLU A 399 85.07 -17.16 56.57
CA GLU A 399 84.73 -17.53 57.96
C GLU A 399 84.49 -19.04 58.17
N ARG A 400 85.57 -19.81 58.21
CA ARG A 400 85.58 -21.18 58.77
C ARG A 400 86.43 -21.21 60.03
N ASP A 401 85.84 -20.86 61.18
CA ASP A 401 86.27 -21.40 62.50
C ASP A 401 85.35 -21.12 63.72
N THR A 402 84.10 -20.64 63.57
CA THR A 402 83.16 -20.44 64.72
C THR A 402 81.71 -20.92 64.50
N THR A 403 81.47 -21.75 63.48
CA THR A 403 80.17 -21.88 62.79
C THR A 403 79.20 -22.98 63.22
N THR A 404 79.31 -23.65 64.37
CA THR A 404 78.35 -24.73 64.70
C THR A 404 77.10 -24.25 65.46
N ALA A 405 77.20 -23.26 66.34
CA ALA A 405 76.04 -22.72 67.08
C ALA A 405 75.21 -21.72 66.25
N ALA A 406 75.87 -20.81 65.54
CA ALA A 406 75.20 -19.84 64.65
C ALA A 406 74.57 -20.52 63.42
N SER A 407 75.14 -21.63 62.93
CA SER A 407 74.55 -22.43 61.85
C SER A 407 73.24 -23.09 62.28
N LEU A 408 73.16 -23.60 63.51
CA LEU A 408 71.93 -24.22 64.04
C LEU A 408 70.81 -23.20 64.24
N GLU A 409 71.14 -22.00 64.75
CA GLU A 409 70.17 -20.92 64.96
C GLU A 409 69.68 -20.33 63.63
N ARG A 410 70.58 -20.16 62.64
CA ARG A 410 70.20 -19.79 61.26
C ARG A 410 69.39 -20.88 60.58
N ALA A 411 69.72 -22.16 60.76
CA ALA A 411 68.95 -23.27 60.23
C ALA A 411 67.54 -23.35 60.85
N GLN A 412 67.40 -23.08 62.16
CA GLN A 412 66.10 -22.98 62.83
C GLN A 412 65.29 -21.76 62.38
N ALA A 413 65.93 -20.60 62.18
CA ALA A 413 65.26 -19.42 61.62
C ALA A 413 64.81 -19.67 60.18
N ARG A 414 65.65 -20.33 59.36
CA ARG A 414 65.33 -20.71 57.98
C ARG A 414 64.23 -21.77 57.90
N ALA A 415 64.21 -22.73 58.82
CA ALA A 415 63.13 -23.71 58.93
C ALA A 415 61.80 -23.06 59.33
N LYS A 416 61.78 -22.11 60.27
CA LYS A 416 60.58 -21.33 60.61
C LYS A 416 60.10 -20.43 59.45
N ALA A 417 61.03 -19.82 58.72
CA ALA A 417 60.70 -19.03 57.54
C ALA A 417 60.08 -19.91 56.45
N LEU A 418 60.67 -21.08 56.18
CA LEU A 418 60.12 -22.07 55.25
C LEU A 418 58.74 -22.58 55.68
N ASP A 419 58.51 -22.81 56.97
CA ASP A 419 57.20 -23.23 57.49
C ASP A 419 56.13 -22.13 57.33
N ALA A 420 56.51 -20.87 57.51
CA ALA A 420 55.65 -19.72 57.25
C ALA A 420 55.37 -19.53 55.74
N ASP A 421 56.35 -19.82 54.88
CA ASP A 421 56.20 -19.76 53.42
C ASP A 421 55.32 -20.90 52.90
N VAL A 422 55.48 -22.11 53.43
CA VAL A 422 54.61 -23.26 53.13
C VAL A 422 53.17 -22.97 53.59
N SER A 423 53.00 -22.36 54.76
CA SER A 423 51.67 -21.96 55.26
C SER A 423 51.03 -20.85 54.42
N ARG A 424 51.81 -19.90 53.89
CA ARG A 424 51.31 -18.91 52.93
C ARG A 424 50.95 -19.53 51.59
N ALA A 425 51.80 -20.41 51.08
CA ALA A 425 51.56 -21.10 49.82
C ALA A 425 50.33 -22.03 49.87
N SER A 426 50.07 -22.68 51.02
CA SER A 426 48.87 -23.49 51.21
C SER A 426 47.60 -22.64 51.27
N ALA A 427 47.63 -21.52 52.01
CA ALA A 427 46.51 -20.57 52.06
C ALA A 427 46.22 -19.95 50.69
N GLU A 428 47.26 -19.61 49.93
CA GLU A 428 47.11 -19.08 48.56
C GLU A 428 46.54 -20.15 47.62
N ARG A 429 46.97 -21.42 47.74
CA ARG A 429 46.37 -22.55 47.01
C ARG A 429 44.89 -22.72 47.30
N GLU A 430 44.47 -22.67 48.57
CA GLU A 430 43.05 -22.74 48.93
C GLU A 430 42.26 -21.57 48.34
N ARG A 431 42.85 -20.37 48.34
CA ARG A 431 42.23 -19.17 47.77
C ARG A 431 42.04 -19.28 46.26
N VAL A 432 43.07 -19.74 45.55
CA VAL A 432 43.02 -19.98 44.11
C VAL A 432 42.04 -21.10 43.77
N ALA A 433 41.99 -22.17 44.57
CA ALA A 433 41.02 -23.25 44.38
C ALA A 433 39.56 -22.75 44.56
N ALA A 434 39.32 -21.91 45.57
CA ALA A 434 38.00 -21.29 45.77
C ALA A 434 37.63 -20.33 44.63
N GLN A 435 38.59 -19.54 44.12
CA GLN A 435 38.39 -18.69 42.96
C GLN A 435 38.07 -19.51 41.71
N LEU A 436 38.82 -20.60 41.47
CA LEU A 436 38.62 -21.48 40.32
C LEU A 436 37.19 -22.05 40.32
N SER A 437 36.75 -22.56 41.47
CA SER A 437 35.40 -23.09 41.65
C SER A 437 34.31 -22.03 41.44
N ALA A 438 34.54 -20.79 41.88
CA ALA A 438 33.62 -19.69 41.62
C ALA A 438 33.53 -19.36 40.12
N THR A 439 34.67 -19.28 39.42
CA THR A 439 34.68 -19.06 37.96
C THR A 439 34.04 -20.21 37.18
N GLU A 440 34.20 -21.47 37.62
CA GLU A 440 33.53 -22.61 37.00
C GLU A 440 32.00 -22.50 37.14
N SER A 441 31.52 -22.10 38.33
CA SER A 441 30.11 -21.84 38.57
C SER A 441 29.58 -20.69 37.71
N ASP A 442 30.34 -19.59 37.58
CA ASP A 442 29.97 -18.45 36.74
C ASP A 442 29.95 -18.83 35.25
N LEU A 443 30.91 -19.65 34.81
CA LEU A 443 30.97 -20.15 33.43
C LEU A 443 29.77 -21.05 33.11
N GLN A 444 29.37 -21.91 34.05
CA GLN A 444 28.19 -22.76 33.91
C GLN A 444 26.91 -21.91 33.82
N ALA A 445 26.74 -20.92 34.70
CA ALA A 445 25.61 -20.00 34.67
C ALA A 445 25.57 -19.19 33.36
N ALA A 446 26.73 -18.75 32.87
CA ALA A 446 26.84 -18.08 31.57
C ALA A 446 26.45 -19.01 30.42
N GLY A 447 26.85 -20.28 30.47
CA GLY A 447 26.45 -21.33 29.52
C GLY A 447 24.93 -21.54 29.47
N GLU A 448 24.28 -21.64 30.62
CA GLU A 448 22.82 -21.76 30.74
C GLU A 448 22.10 -20.52 30.20
N LYS A 449 22.61 -19.32 30.50
CA LYS A 449 22.07 -18.06 29.97
C LYS A 449 22.20 -18.01 28.44
N ASN A 450 23.32 -18.45 27.88
CA ASN A 450 23.55 -18.47 26.44
C ASN A 450 22.66 -19.51 25.73
N ALA A 451 22.44 -20.67 26.35
CA ALA A 451 21.48 -21.67 25.86
C ALA A 451 20.04 -21.11 25.83
N THR A 452 19.65 -20.37 26.87
CA THR A 452 18.34 -19.71 26.95
C THR A 452 18.19 -18.64 25.86
N LEU A 453 19.20 -17.78 25.67
CA LEU A 453 19.20 -16.76 24.62
C LEU A 453 19.14 -17.37 23.21
N THR A 454 19.79 -18.52 23.01
CA THR A 454 19.72 -19.26 21.75
C THR A 454 18.30 -19.77 21.49
N ALA A 455 17.64 -20.33 22.50
CA ALA A 455 16.24 -20.77 22.40
C ALA A 455 15.29 -19.59 22.12
N ASP A 456 15.49 -18.46 22.78
CA ASP A 456 14.72 -17.23 22.53
C ASP A 456 14.92 -16.72 21.10
N GLN A 457 16.16 -16.76 20.59
CA GLN A 457 16.46 -16.36 19.22
C GLN A 457 15.73 -17.24 18.20
N ASP A 458 15.67 -18.55 18.40
CA ASP A 458 14.97 -19.47 17.52
C ASP A 458 13.44 -19.34 17.62
N ASN A 459 12.92 -19.05 18.81
CA ASN A 459 11.50 -18.72 19.00
C ASN A 459 11.13 -17.43 18.25
N ILE A 460 11.95 -16.37 18.37
CA ILE A 460 11.75 -15.10 17.66
C ILE A 460 11.81 -15.30 16.14
N LYS A 461 12.75 -16.11 15.62
CA LYS A 461 12.77 -16.45 14.19
C LYS A 461 11.49 -17.13 13.74
N THR A 462 10.97 -18.05 14.55
CA THR A 462 9.72 -18.76 14.27
C THR A 462 8.54 -17.79 14.23
N GLN A 463 8.43 -16.91 15.23
CA GLN A 463 7.41 -15.87 15.27
C GLN A 463 7.51 -14.90 14.08
N LEU A 464 8.72 -14.52 13.68
CA LEU A 464 8.94 -13.65 12.52
C LEU A 464 8.50 -14.32 11.22
N SER A 465 8.78 -15.62 11.06
CA SER A 465 8.32 -16.40 9.91
C SER A 465 6.80 -16.52 9.85
N GLN A 466 6.15 -16.74 11.01
CA GLN A 466 4.69 -16.78 11.11
C GLN A 466 4.06 -15.42 10.77
N ALA A 467 4.60 -14.33 11.33
CA ALA A 467 4.15 -12.97 11.05
C ALA A 467 4.33 -12.59 9.56
N SER A 468 5.43 -13.02 8.93
CA SER A 468 5.63 -12.83 7.49
C SER A 468 4.57 -13.56 6.66
N THR A 469 4.28 -14.82 7.01
CA THR A 469 3.28 -15.63 6.32
C THR A 469 1.88 -15.03 6.46
N GLU A 470 1.54 -14.53 7.65
CA GLU A 470 0.27 -13.84 7.87
C GLU A 470 0.18 -12.53 7.09
N ASN A 471 1.28 -11.78 6.98
CA ASN A 471 1.32 -10.56 6.18
C ASN A 471 1.11 -10.85 4.68
N ASP A 472 1.72 -11.90 4.15
CA ASP A 472 1.51 -12.34 2.76
C ASP A 472 0.04 -12.77 2.52
N ARG A 473 -0.55 -13.47 3.49
CA ARG A 473 -1.97 -13.86 3.47
C ARG A 473 -2.88 -12.62 3.49
N LEU A 474 -2.67 -11.68 4.40
CA LEU A 474 -3.44 -10.43 4.50
C LEU A 474 -3.29 -9.57 3.24
N THR A 475 -2.08 -9.50 2.67
CA THR A 475 -1.83 -8.79 1.41
C THR A 475 -2.60 -9.42 0.25
N THR A 476 -2.68 -10.76 0.22
CA THR A 476 -3.47 -11.48 -0.79
C THR A 476 -4.96 -11.24 -0.61
N GLN A 477 -5.46 -11.24 0.63
CA GLN A 477 -6.86 -10.93 0.95
C GLN A 477 -7.22 -9.49 0.55
N LEU A 478 -6.37 -8.52 0.88
CA LEU A 478 -6.56 -7.11 0.50
C LEU A 478 -6.65 -6.96 -1.02
N ARG A 479 -5.78 -7.65 -1.77
CA ARG A 479 -5.81 -7.60 -3.24
C ARG A 479 -7.10 -8.22 -3.81
N SER A 480 -7.60 -9.29 -3.19
CA SER A 480 -8.89 -9.88 -3.58
C SER A 480 -10.04 -8.91 -3.35
N THR A 481 -10.10 -8.28 -2.17
CA THR A 481 -11.18 -7.33 -1.86
C THR A 481 -11.12 -6.08 -2.72
N GLU A 482 -9.92 -5.60 -3.08
CA GLU A 482 -9.74 -4.51 -4.05
C GLU A 482 -10.31 -4.87 -5.43
N VAL A 483 -10.10 -6.10 -5.89
CA VAL A 483 -10.67 -6.60 -7.17
C VAL A 483 -12.20 -6.71 -7.08
N ASP A 484 -12.73 -7.25 -5.99
CA ASP A 484 -14.18 -7.36 -5.78
C ASP A 484 -14.84 -5.97 -5.71
N LEU A 485 -14.18 -5.00 -5.06
CA LEU A 485 -14.64 -3.61 -5.02
C LEU A 485 -14.60 -2.94 -6.41
N ALA A 486 -13.58 -3.22 -7.20
CA ALA A 486 -13.52 -2.73 -8.59
C ALA A 486 -14.65 -3.32 -9.45
N ASN A 487 -14.92 -4.62 -9.30
CA ASN A 487 -15.99 -5.30 -10.03
C ASN A 487 -17.39 -4.81 -9.64
N THR A 488 -17.64 -4.59 -8.35
CA THR A 488 -18.92 -4.02 -7.86
C THR A 488 -19.10 -2.59 -8.36
N ARG A 489 -18.05 -1.75 -8.33
CA ARG A 489 -18.09 -0.39 -8.93
C ARG A 489 -18.39 -0.42 -10.43
N ALA A 490 -17.76 -1.32 -11.19
CA ALA A 490 -18.03 -1.48 -12.61
C ALA A 490 -19.49 -1.90 -12.87
N THR A 491 -20.02 -2.81 -12.05
CA THR A 491 -21.41 -3.27 -12.13
C THR A 491 -22.39 -2.14 -11.84
N HIS A 492 -22.19 -1.38 -10.75
CA HIS A 492 -23.03 -0.23 -10.42
C HIS A 492 -22.94 0.87 -11.48
N SER A 493 -21.75 1.12 -12.04
CA SER A 493 -21.59 2.07 -13.15
C SER A 493 -22.40 1.65 -14.38
N ALA A 494 -22.41 0.35 -14.72
CA ALA A 494 -23.19 -0.16 -15.83
C ALA A 494 -24.71 -0.05 -15.57
N GLN A 495 -25.15 -0.34 -14.35
CA GLN A 495 -26.55 -0.18 -13.93
C GLN A 495 -27.01 1.28 -13.97
N LEU A 496 -26.15 2.22 -13.56
CA LEU A 496 -26.45 3.65 -13.65
C LEU A 496 -26.59 4.11 -15.10
N ALA A 497 -25.70 3.65 -15.99
CA ALA A 497 -25.79 3.95 -17.43
C ALA A 497 -27.07 3.38 -18.06
N ASP A 498 -27.46 2.15 -17.70
CA ASP A 498 -28.73 1.56 -18.16
C ASP A 498 -29.94 2.35 -17.64
N ALA A 499 -29.95 2.71 -16.36
CA ALA A 499 -31.02 3.50 -15.77
C ALA A 499 -31.14 4.88 -16.43
N GLN A 500 -30.01 5.54 -16.71
CA GLN A 500 -29.97 6.80 -17.45
C GLN A 500 -30.56 6.64 -18.86
N GLY A 501 -30.16 5.61 -19.60
CA GLY A 501 -30.72 5.34 -20.93
C GLY A 501 -32.24 5.07 -20.90
N ARG A 502 -32.74 4.40 -19.86
CA ARG A 502 -34.19 4.20 -19.65
C ARG A 502 -34.93 5.49 -19.34
N ILE A 503 -34.33 6.39 -18.57
CA ILE A 503 -34.92 7.71 -18.27
C ILE A 503 -35.00 8.54 -19.55
N GLU A 504 -33.94 8.59 -20.35
CA GLU A 504 -33.94 9.31 -21.63
C GLU A 504 -34.99 8.76 -22.61
N ALA A 505 -35.14 7.43 -22.69
CA ALA A 505 -36.18 6.81 -23.50
C ALA A 505 -37.60 7.17 -23.03
N LEU A 506 -37.84 7.17 -21.71
CA LEU A 506 -39.12 7.58 -21.13
C LEU A 506 -39.40 9.06 -21.38
N ASP A 507 -38.40 9.93 -21.30
CA ASP A 507 -38.55 11.36 -21.56
C ASP A 507 -38.91 11.64 -23.03
N ALA A 508 -38.32 10.88 -23.96
CA ALA A 508 -38.68 10.90 -25.37
C ALA A 508 -40.13 10.42 -25.59
N ASP A 509 -40.55 9.36 -24.90
CA ASP A 509 -41.93 8.86 -24.97
C ASP A 509 -42.94 9.85 -24.40
N VAL A 510 -42.65 10.48 -23.25
CA VAL A 510 -43.47 11.55 -22.68
C VAL A 510 -43.61 12.70 -23.67
N SER A 511 -42.50 13.17 -24.25
CA SER A 511 -42.53 14.23 -25.27
C SER A 511 -43.41 13.86 -26.47
N ARG A 512 -43.31 12.61 -26.95
CA ARG A 512 -44.15 12.12 -28.04
C ARG A 512 -45.62 12.07 -27.66
N LEU A 513 -45.95 11.58 -26.47
CA LEU A 513 -47.33 11.52 -25.97
C LEU A 513 -47.91 12.92 -25.77
N THR A 514 -47.11 13.89 -25.30
CA THR A 514 -47.53 15.29 -25.18
C THR A 514 -47.88 15.88 -26.55
N ILE A 515 -47.07 15.63 -27.58
CA ILE A 515 -47.37 16.07 -28.95
C ILE A 515 -48.65 15.39 -29.47
N GLN A 516 -48.81 14.09 -29.22
CA GLN A 516 -50.04 13.37 -29.61
C GLN A 516 -51.28 13.94 -28.91
N ALA A 517 -51.20 14.21 -27.61
CA ALA A 517 -52.28 14.82 -26.84
C ALA A 517 -52.67 16.18 -27.42
N SER A 518 -51.69 17.06 -27.69
CA SER A 518 -51.93 18.36 -28.31
C SER A 518 -52.57 18.24 -29.70
N ASN A 519 -52.12 17.29 -30.53
CA ASN A 519 -52.74 17.03 -31.83
C ASN A 519 -54.19 16.55 -31.69
N THR A 520 -54.47 15.64 -30.74
CA THR A 520 -55.83 15.16 -30.51
C THR A 520 -56.75 16.25 -29.97
N GLU A 521 -56.23 17.15 -29.14
CA GLU A 521 -56.98 18.30 -28.62
C GLU A 521 -57.31 19.29 -29.75
N ALA A 522 -56.35 19.57 -30.64
CA ALA A 522 -56.57 20.37 -31.84
C ALA A 522 -57.63 19.74 -32.76
N GLN A 523 -57.59 18.42 -32.96
CA GLN A 523 -58.60 17.69 -33.74
C GLN A 523 -59.99 17.76 -33.09
N LEU A 524 -60.07 17.63 -31.76
CA LEU A 524 -61.34 17.74 -31.04
C LEU A 524 -61.92 19.15 -31.16
N SER A 525 -61.08 20.18 -31.02
CA SER A 525 -61.47 21.58 -31.19
C SER A 525 -62.00 21.84 -32.60
N GLN A 526 -61.32 21.34 -33.63
CA GLN A 526 -61.77 21.42 -35.02
C GLN A 526 -63.11 20.70 -35.24
N ALA A 527 -63.26 19.48 -34.71
CA ALA A 527 -64.49 18.71 -34.82
C ALA A 527 -65.68 19.41 -34.14
N ASN A 528 -65.44 20.08 -33.01
CA ASN A 528 -66.46 20.89 -32.33
C ASN A 528 -66.85 22.12 -33.15
N ALA A 529 -65.88 22.82 -33.74
CA ALA A 529 -66.17 23.94 -34.65
C ALA A 529 -66.99 23.49 -35.87
N ASP A 530 -66.65 22.32 -36.45
CA ASP A 530 -67.41 21.74 -37.56
C ASP A 530 -68.83 21.33 -37.14
N LYS A 531 -69.00 20.76 -35.94
CA LYS A 531 -70.32 20.47 -35.36
C LYS A 531 -71.16 21.74 -35.19
N ASP A 532 -70.60 22.82 -34.65
CA ASP A 532 -71.31 24.09 -34.46
C ASP A 532 -71.70 24.71 -35.79
N ARG A 533 -70.82 24.63 -36.78
CA ARG A 533 -71.11 25.03 -38.16
C ARG A 533 -72.26 24.22 -38.76
N LEU A 534 -72.21 22.90 -38.66
CA LEU A 534 -73.27 22.01 -39.14
C LEU A 534 -74.60 22.27 -38.43
N THR A 535 -74.57 22.51 -37.12
CA THR A 535 -75.75 22.87 -36.32
C THR A 535 -76.35 24.19 -36.81
N THR A 536 -75.51 25.18 -37.12
CA THR A 536 -75.95 26.47 -37.68
C THR A 536 -76.53 26.31 -39.08
N GLN A 537 -75.90 25.50 -39.93
CA GLN A 537 -76.43 25.16 -41.26
C GLN A 537 -77.79 24.46 -41.15
N LEU A 538 -77.93 23.50 -40.23
CA LEU A 538 -79.20 22.81 -40.00
C LEU A 538 -80.29 23.80 -39.60
N ARG A 539 -80.04 24.68 -38.62
CA ARG A 539 -81.00 25.73 -38.23
C ARG A 539 -81.39 26.65 -39.38
N SER A 540 -80.42 27.05 -40.21
CA SER A 540 -80.70 27.86 -41.41
C SER A 540 -81.60 27.10 -42.38
N THR A 541 -81.31 25.84 -42.68
CA THR A 541 -82.13 25.03 -43.58
C THR A 541 -83.52 24.75 -43.02
N GLU A 542 -83.65 24.57 -41.71
CA GLU A 542 -84.94 24.43 -41.03
C GLU A 542 -85.77 25.71 -41.13
N ALA A 543 -85.13 26.88 -40.97
CA ALA A 543 -85.78 28.18 -41.15
C ALA A 543 -86.20 28.40 -42.61
N ASP A 544 -85.35 28.07 -43.58
CA ASP A 544 -85.68 28.14 -45.01
C ASP A 544 -86.84 27.20 -45.37
N LEU A 545 -86.86 25.99 -44.80
CA LEU A 545 -87.95 25.04 -44.98
C LEU A 545 -89.25 25.54 -44.35
N ALA A 546 -89.18 26.13 -43.15
CA ALA A 546 -90.33 26.75 -42.50
C ALA A 546 -90.88 27.93 -43.33
N ASN A 547 -90.01 28.80 -43.84
CA ASN A 547 -90.38 29.89 -44.74
C ASN A 547 -91.02 29.38 -46.04
N THR A 548 -90.46 28.32 -46.62
CA THR A 548 -91.01 27.70 -47.84
C THR A 548 -92.38 27.10 -47.56
N ARG A 549 -92.56 26.42 -46.40
CA ARG A 549 -93.87 25.89 -45.97
C ARG A 549 -94.89 27.00 -45.74
N ALA A 550 -94.49 28.09 -45.11
CA ALA A 550 -95.36 29.26 -44.92
C ALA A 550 -95.77 29.87 -46.27
N THR A 551 -94.81 30.02 -47.19
CA THR A 551 -95.06 30.52 -48.55
C THR A 551 -96.03 29.61 -49.30
N ASN A 552 -95.80 28.29 -49.28
CA ASN A 552 -96.69 27.31 -49.89
C ASN A 552 -98.08 27.33 -49.24
N SER A 553 -98.17 27.51 -47.92
CA SER A 553 -99.45 27.65 -47.21
C SER A 553 -100.22 28.89 -47.67
N ILE A 554 -99.53 30.02 -47.86
CA ILE A 554 -100.15 31.26 -48.40
C ILE A 554 -100.62 31.02 -49.83
N GLN A 555 -99.79 30.39 -50.67
CA GLN A 555 -100.15 30.07 -52.05
C GLN A 555 -101.33 29.10 -52.14
N LEU A 556 -101.40 28.11 -51.25
CA LEU A 556 -102.54 27.20 -51.15
C LEU A 556 -103.80 27.92 -50.68
N ALA A 557 -103.70 28.84 -49.72
CA ALA A 557 -104.82 29.65 -49.28
C ALA A 557 -105.33 30.60 -50.39
N ASP A 558 -104.42 31.23 -51.15
CA ASP A 558 -104.77 32.04 -52.31
C ASP A 558 -105.41 31.20 -53.42
N ALA A 559 -104.84 30.04 -53.73
CA ALA A 559 -105.41 29.09 -54.68
C ALA A 559 -106.81 28.62 -54.25
N GLN A 560 -107.01 28.35 -52.96
CA GLN A 560 -108.31 27.98 -52.41
C GLN A 560 -109.31 29.15 -52.52
N GLY A 561 -108.91 30.37 -52.17
CA GLY A 561 -109.76 31.56 -52.33
C GLY A 561 -110.16 31.80 -53.80
N ARG A 562 -109.27 31.49 -54.75
CA ARG A 562 -109.59 31.52 -56.18
C ARG A 562 -110.57 30.42 -56.59
N ILE A 563 -110.45 29.21 -56.02
CA ILE A 563 -111.42 28.13 -56.23
C ILE A 563 -112.79 28.55 -55.70
N ASP A 564 -112.87 29.06 -54.47
CA ASP A 564 -114.13 29.49 -53.86
C ASP A 564 -114.79 30.62 -54.67
N ALA A 565 -114.01 31.58 -55.17
CA ALA A 565 -114.51 32.63 -56.04
C ALA A 565 -115.03 32.09 -57.39
N LEU A 566 -114.33 31.11 -57.98
CA LEU A 566 -114.79 30.43 -59.20
C LEU A 566 -116.03 29.57 -58.95
N GLU A 567 -116.16 28.94 -57.78
CA GLU A 567 -117.37 28.21 -57.36
C GLU A 567 -118.54 29.17 -57.17
N GLU A 568 -118.34 30.33 -56.55
CA GLU A 568 -119.37 31.36 -56.43
C GLU A 568 -119.78 31.90 -57.82
N GLU A 569 -118.81 32.11 -58.72
CA GLU A 569 -119.09 32.50 -60.10
C GLU A 569 -119.84 31.41 -60.87
N ALA A 570 -119.45 30.14 -60.71
CA ALA A 570 -120.18 29.00 -61.28
C ALA A 570 -121.61 28.88 -60.73
N ASN A 571 -121.81 29.14 -59.44
CA ASN A 571 -123.13 29.18 -58.82
C ASN A 571 -123.96 30.36 -59.35
N ARG A 572 -123.38 31.55 -59.50
CA ARG A 572 -124.05 32.70 -60.14
C ARG A 572 -124.41 32.40 -61.59
N LEU A 573 -123.52 31.75 -62.34
CA LEU A 573 -123.80 31.31 -63.70
C LEU A 573 -124.91 30.26 -63.74
N THR A 574 -124.95 29.35 -62.77
CA THR A 574 -126.02 28.34 -62.62
C THR A 574 -127.37 28.99 -62.33
N VAL A 575 -127.42 29.99 -61.43
CA VAL A 575 -128.63 30.79 -61.18
C VAL A 575 -129.05 31.53 -62.44
N ARG A 576 -128.12 32.18 -63.15
CA ARG A 576 -128.41 32.85 -64.43
C ARG A 576 -128.92 31.88 -65.49
N LEU A 577 -128.41 30.65 -65.54
CA LEU A 577 -128.89 29.58 -66.43
C LEU A 577 -130.30 29.13 -66.03
N SER A 578 -130.58 29.02 -64.73
CA SER A 578 -131.93 28.75 -64.21
C SER A 578 -132.90 29.85 -64.60
N ASP A 579 -132.52 31.12 -64.43
CA ASP A 579 -133.33 32.28 -64.81
C ASP A 579 -133.53 32.36 -66.32
N ALA A 580 -132.47 32.12 -67.11
CA ALA A 580 -132.57 32.05 -68.57
C ALA A 580 -133.46 30.90 -69.03
N ASN A 581 -133.41 29.74 -68.36
CA ASN A 581 -134.32 28.62 -68.61
C ASN A 581 -135.76 28.93 -68.21
N ALA A 582 -135.98 29.69 -67.13
CA ALA A 582 -137.31 30.18 -66.75
C ALA A 582 -137.86 31.18 -67.79
N VAL A 583 -137.02 32.10 -68.29
CA VAL A 583 -137.37 33.01 -69.39
C VAL A 583 -137.68 32.24 -70.67
N ALA A 584 -136.87 31.23 -71.02
CA ALA A 584 -137.11 30.36 -72.17
C ALA A 584 -138.42 29.58 -72.04
N ALA A 585 -138.74 29.04 -70.86
CA ALA A 585 -140.01 28.38 -70.58
C ALA A 585 -141.21 29.35 -70.73
N THR A 586 -141.03 30.61 -70.33
CA THR A 586 -142.03 31.67 -70.52
C THR A 586 -142.21 32.03 -72.00
N GLN A 587 -141.12 32.06 -72.77
CA GLN A 587 -141.13 32.30 -74.22
C GLN A 587 -141.83 31.17 -74.98
N VAL A 588 -141.64 29.90 -74.56
CA VAL A 588 -142.34 28.73 -75.12
C VAL A 588 -143.84 28.80 -74.85
N ARG A 589 -144.26 29.34 -73.69
CA ARG A 589 -145.68 29.54 -73.37
C ARG A 589 -146.32 30.59 -74.30
N ILE A 590 -145.65 31.71 -74.53
CA ILE A 590 -146.13 32.77 -75.44
C ILE A 590 -146.24 32.25 -76.88
N LEU A 591 -145.25 31.49 -77.36
CA LEU A 591 -145.28 30.91 -78.71
C LEU A 591 -146.35 29.81 -78.87
N SER A 592 -146.74 29.13 -77.77
CA SER A 592 -147.85 28.17 -77.78
C SER A 592 -149.24 28.84 -77.81
N GLU A 593 -149.36 30.07 -77.31
CA GLU A 593 -150.59 30.87 -77.38
C GLU A 593 -150.76 31.54 -78.76
N ASP A 594 -149.66 31.94 -79.42
CA ASP A 594 -149.68 32.49 -80.79
C ASP A 594 -149.94 31.41 -81.88
N ALA A 595 -149.53 30.16 -81.64
CA ALA A 595 -149.83 29.04 -82.54
C ALA A 595 -151.33 28.66 -82.55
N ALA A 596 -152.05 28.92 -81.47
CA ALA A 596 -153.50 28.70 -81.39
C ALA A 596 -154.32 29.75 -82.18
N ALA A 597 -153.75 30.93 -82.46
CA ALA A 597 -154.40 31.98 -83.26
C ALA A 597 -154.16 31.84 -84.78
N ALA A 598 -153.04 31.27 -85.21
CA ALA A 598 -152.69 31.15 -86.63
C ALA A 598 -153.38 29.98 -87.37
N ALA A 599 -153.81 28.93 -86.66
CA ALA A 599 -154.44 27.75 -87.28
C ALA A 599 -155.91 27.96 -87.69
N ALA A 600 -156.59 29.01 -87.20
CA ALA A 600 -157.99 29.31 -87.52
C ALA A 600 -158.20 30.17 -88.79
N ALA A 601 -157.13 30.75 -89.36
CA ALA A 601 -157.23 31.76 -90.43
C ALA A 601 -156.85 31.27 -91.85
N LEU A 602 -156.40 30.01 -92.02
CA LEU A 602 -155.96 29.44 -93.32
C LEU A 602 -156.99 28.48 -93.94
N GLY A 603 -158.28 28.81 -93.80
CA GLY A 603 -159.42 28.07 -94.34
C GLY A 603 -160.04 28.61 -95.64
N GLY A 604 -159.57 29.70 -96.24
CA GLY A 604 -160.20 30.18 -97.47
C GLY A 604 -159.51 31.34 -98.17
N ALA A 605 -158.67 31.04 -99.17
CA ALA A 605 -158.40 31.90 -100.34
C ALA A 605 -157.33 31.27 -101.26
N ARG A 606 -157.57 30.06 -101.77
CA ARG A 606 -156.77 29.46 -102.86
C ARG A 606 -157.61 29.20 -104.13
N ALA A 607 -158.69 29.97 -104.29
CA ALA A 607 -159.50 29.98 -105.50
C ALA A 607 -159.44 31.38 -106.14
N ALA A 608 -158.93 31.38 -107.37
CA ALA A 608 -159.02 32.44 -108.37
C ALA A 608 -158.22 33.72 -108.10
N ALA A 609 -157.17 33.87 -108.90
CA ALA A 609 -156.76 35.10 -109.60
C ALA A 609 -155.21 35.17 -109.61
N VAL A 610 -154.50 35.01 -110.72
CA VAL A 610 -154.89 35.19 -112.12
C VAL A 610 -153.78 34.56 -112.96
N SER A 611 -154.13 33.65 -113.87
CA SER A 611 -153.32 33.47 -115.07
C SER A 611 -153.49 34.72 -115.93
N LEU A 612 -152.37 35.17 -116.48
CA LEU A 612 -152.27 35.98 -117.71
C LEU A 612 -152.18 37.49 -117.54
N ALA A 613 -150.99 37.93 -117.13
CA ALA A 613 -150.27 38.89 -117.94
C ALA A 613 -149.72 38.17 -119.18
N ALA A 614 -150.35 38.38 -120.35
CA ALA A 614 -149.73 38.20 -121.65
C ALA A 614 -150.61 38.99 -122.64
N THR A 615 -150.34 40.25 -122.95
CA THR A 615 -149.18 40.64 -123.73
C THR A 615 -149.25 42.17 -123.88
N ASN A 616 -148.18 42.89 -123.52
CA ASN A 616 -147.17 43.33 -124.49
C ASN A 616 -147.70 44.58 -125.24
N ARG A 617 -147.16 45.77 -124.96
CA ARG A 617 -146.15 46.36 -125.86
C ARG A 617 -146.42 45.88 -127.30
N ASP A 618 -147.03 46.71 -128.13
CA ASP A 618 -146.23 47.64 -128.93
C ASP A 618 -144.87 46.94 -129.24
N LEU A 619 -144.72 46.25 -130.37
CA LEU A 619 -145.04 46.84 -131.68
C LEU A 619 -144.70 48.34 -131.64
N ARG A 620 -143.62 48.75 -130.98
CA ARG A 620 -142.26 48.55 -131.51
C ARG A 620 -142.21 49.02 -132.95
N SER A 621 -142.99 50.03 -133.33
CA SER A 621 -142.99 50.56 -134.68
C SER A 621 -144.09 51.60 -134.86
N ARG A 622 -143.84 52.83 -134.37
CA ARG A 622 -144.39 54.02 -135.04
C ARG A 622 -143.73 55.36 -134.76
N LEU A 623 -142.64 55.45 -133.98
CA LEU A 623 -141.77 56.63 -133.88
C LEU A 623 -140.47 56.32 -133.07
N LEU A 624 -139.51 55.46 -133.45
CA LEU A 624 -138.87 55.20 -134.76
C LEU A 624 -138.73 56.45 -135.61
N LEU A 625 -137.52 56.97 -135.73
CA LEU A 625 -136.73 56.91 -136.97
C LEU A 625 -135.59 57.92 -136.82
N VAL A 626 -134.36 57.47 -137.05
CA VAL A 626 -133.15 58.29 -137.08
C VAL A 626 -132.64 58.69 -135.71
N PHE A 627 -131.48 58.30 -135.24
CA PHE A 627 -130.41 57.41 -135.66
C PHE A 627 -129.67 57.27 -134.30
N TYR A 628 -129.36 56.04 -133.87
CA TYR A 628 -128.00 55.53 -134.02
C TYR A 628 -126.97 56.39 -133.27
N THR A 629 -126.07 55.86 -132.47
CA THR A 629 -125.50 54.53 -132.23
C THR A 629 -124.32 54.93 -131.36
N THR A 630 -123.90 54.26 -130.31
CA THR A 630 -123.82 52.84 -130.07
C THR A 630 -123.33 52.82 -128.62
N ARG A 631 -124.03 52.16 -127.70
CA ARG A 631 -123.91 50.71 -127.53
C ARG A 631 -122.72 50.40 -126.63
N ILE A 632 -123.11 49.93 -125.44
CA ILE A 632 -122.54 48.72 -124.80
C ILE A 632 -121.18 48.96 -124.14
N SER A 633 -121.03 48.73 -122.83
CA SER A 633 -121.95 48.06 -121.92
C SER A 633 -121.44 48.17 -120.49
N MET A 634 -122.37 48.59 -119.64
CA MET A 634 -122.75 47.98 -118.35
C MET A 634 -121.64 47.87 -117.29
N LEU A 635 -121.59 48.71 -116.24
CA LEU A 635 -122.59 49.00 -115.17
C LEU A 635 -122.93 47.72 -114.36
N ARG A 636 -122.77 47.67 -113.03
CA ARG A 636 -123.17 48.63 -111.96
C ARG A 636 -122.14 48.56 -110.80
N ARG A 637 -121.41 49.59 -110.34
CA ARG A 637 -121.74 50.84 -109.59
C ARG A 637 -122.63 50.60 -108.35
N ARG A 638 -122.18 50.76 -107.08
CA ARG A 638 -121.82 52.02 -106.34
C ARG A 638 -122.89 53.11 -106.54
N SER A 639 -123.34 53.94 -105.61
CA SER A 639 -123.00 54.31 -104.23
C SER A 639 -123.83 55.58 -103.93
N VAL A 640 -124.36 55.70 -102.71
CA VAL A 640 -124.16 56.87 -101.83
C VAL A 640 -124.85 58.21 -102.15
N ALA A 641 -125.65 58.65 -101.17
CA ALA A 641 -125.74 60.01 -100.62
C ALA A 641 -126.28 59.82 -99.17
N ALA A 642 -125.62 60.10 -98.04
CA ALA A 642 -124.54 61.01 -97.63
C ALA A 642 -124.87 62.51 -97.70
N ALA A 643 -125.37 63.04 -96.58
CA ALA A 643 -125.02 64.31 -95.91
C ALA A 643 -125.94 64.41 -94.67
N GLU A 644 -125.47 64.38 -93.42
CA GLU A 644 -124.61 65.40 -92.81
C GLU A 644 -123.64 64.85 -91.71
N ARG A 645 -122.35 65.15 -91.92
CA ARG A 645 -121.27 65.50 -90.95
C ARG A 645 -120.73 64.40 -90.00
N VAL A 646 -119.45 64.02 -89.92
CA VAL A 646 -118.12 64.53 -90.31
C VAL A 646 -117.88 66.03 -90.03
N ALA A 647 -116.84 66.28 -89.22
CA ALA A 647 -116.13 67.56 -89.01
C ALA A 647 -116.55 68.41 -87.80
N ALA A 648 -116.32 67.85 -86.61
CA ALA A 648 -115.56 68.51 -85.55
C ALA A 648 -114.58 67.45 -85.00
N GLU A 649 -113.44 67.25 -85.66
CA GLU A 649 -112.13 67.72 -85.16
C GLU A 649 -111.63 66.88 -83.98
N ARG A 650 -110.62 66.02 -84.12
CA ARG A 650 -109.21 66.38 -84.38
C ARG A 650 -108.67 67.49 -83.47
N ALA A 651 -108.69 67.27 -82.16
CA ALA A 651 -107.78 67.92 -81.22
C ALA A 651 -107.53 67.05 -79.97
N ALA A 652 -106.88 65.89 -80.13
CA ALA A 652 -106.15 65.19 -79.07
C ALA A 652 -105.24 64.10 -79.67
N VAL A 653 -104.35 64.53 -80.56
CA VAL A 653 -103.04 63.92 -80.71
C VAL A 653 -102.23 64.29 -79.46
N ALA A 654 -101.39 63.37 -79.00
CA ALA A 654 -100.27 63.55 -78.07
C ALA A 654 -100.58 63.53 -76.56
N GLU A 655 -100.64 62.33 -75.98
CA GLU A 655 -99.85 62.04 -74.77
C GLU A 655 -99.60 60.53 -74.57
N ARG A 656 -98.39 60.08 -74.95
CA ARG A 656 -97.60 58.96 -74.35
C ARG A 656 -98.08 57.52 -74.65
N ALA A 657 -97.81 57.00 -75.85
CA ALA A 657 -96.60 56.20 -76.09
C ALA A 657 -95.27 56.90 -75.76
N ALA A 658 -94.67 56.56 -74.62
CA ALA A 658 -93.23 56.56 -74.33
C ALA A 658 -93.04 55.91 -72.95
N THR A 659 -92.05 55.02 -72.83
CA THR A 659 -91.59 54.29 -71.61
C THR A 659 -92.40 53.06 -71.17
N ASP A 660 -92.17 51.90 -71.82
CA ASP A 660 -91.69 50.72 -71.06
C ASP A 660 -91.07 49.63 -71.98
N GLU A 661 -90.27 50.08 -72.96
CA GLU A 661 -89.44 49.22 -73.81
C GLU A 661 -87.94 49.30 -73.38
N GLU A 662 -87.68 49.89 -72.21
CA GLU A 662 -86.35 50.10 -71.62
C GLU A 662 -86.04 49.15 -70.45
N SER A 663 -87.02 48.39 -69.96
CA SER A 663 -86.88 47.43 -68.86
C SER A 663 -86.52 45.99 -69.30
N ARG A 664 -86.53 45.68 -70.61
CA ARG A 664 -86.16 44.35 -71.16
C ARG A 664 -84.75 44.25 -71.74
N ALA A 665 -84.00 45.35 -71.82
CA ALA A 665 -82.61 45.36 -72.30
C ALA A 665 -81.54 45.38 -71.17
N ALA A 666 -81.94 45.61 -69.92
CA ALA A 666 -81.03 45.65 -68.75
C ALA A 666 -80.83 44.28 -68.06
N ALA A 667 -81.78 43.34 -68.20
CA ALA A 667 -81.71 42.02 -67.56
C ALA A 667 -80.79 41.01 -68.27
N ALA A 668 -80.37 41.28 -69.53
CA ALA A 668 -79.47 40.39 -70.28
C ALA A 668 -77.97 40.74 -70.12
N ARG A 669 -77.63 41.89 -69.50
CA ARG A 669 -76.24 42.33 -69.31
C ARG A 669 -75.68 42.06 -67.90
N ALA A 670 -76.53 41.75 -66.91
CA ALA A 670 -76.09 41.36 -65.56
C ALA A 670 -75.70 39.87 -65.46
N THR A 671 -76.28 39.01 -66.31
CA THR A 671 -76.06 37.55 -66.30
C THR A 671 -74.74 37.14 -66.97
N PHE A 672 -74.17 37.98 -67.83
CA PHE A 672 -72.87 37.72 -68.48
C PHE A 672 -71.67 38.16 -67.60
N ALA A 673 -71.86 39.13 -66.70
CA ALA A 673 -70.80 39.62 -65.81
C ALA A 673 -70.52 38.66 -64.62
N LEU A 674 -71.53 37.92 -64.14
CA LEU A 674 -71.35 36.93 -63.06
C LEU A 674 -70.69 35.62 -63.53
N VAL A 675 -70.85 35.24 -64.80
CA VAL A 675 -70.20 34.06 -65.38
C VAL A 675 -68.70 34.32 -65.65
N VAL A 676 -68.31 35.55 -65.97
CA VAL A 676 -66.89 35.93 -66.16
C VAL A 676 -66.16 36.10 -64.81
N ALA A 677 -66.84 36.55 -63.75
CA ALA A 677 -66.28 36.58 -62.39
C ALA A 677 -66.07 35.18 -61.78
N GLY A 678 -66.92 34.20 -62.11
CA GLY A 678 -66.78 32.81 -61.67
C GLY A 678 -65.59 32.06 -62.29
N VAL A 679 -65.20 32.40 -63.52
CA VAL A 679 -64.05 31.76 -64.20
C VAL A 679 -62.71 32.35 -63.73
N MET A 680 -62.65 33.62 -63.30
CA MET A 680 -61.43 34.21 -62.72
C MET A 680 -61.16 33.79 -61.26
N TYR A 681 -62.18 33.40 -60.47
CA TYR A 681 -61.99 32.93 -59.10
C TYR A 681 -61.42 31.49 -59.02
N LEU A 682 -61.61 30.68 -60.06
CA LEU A 682 -61.05 29.32 -60.17
C LEU A 682 -59.58 29.28 -60.63
N MET A 683 -59.00 30.40 -61.07
CA MET A 683 -57.58 30.49 -61.48
C MET A 683 -56.64 31.07 -60.41
N ARG A 684 -57.11 31.40 -59.19
CA ARG A 684 -56.27 31.95 -58.10
C ARG A 684 -56.02 30.98 -56.93
N ARG A 685 -56.30 29.68 -57.12
CA ARG A 685 -56.04 28.62 -56.10
C ARG A 685 -55.29 27.42 -56.67
N ARG A 686 -54.23 27.71 -57.44
CA ARG A 686 -53.10 26.81 -57.71
C ARG A 686 -51.84 27.68 -57.79
N GLY A 687 -51.04 27.59 -56.75
CA GLY A 687 -49.90 28.42 -56.40
C GLY A 687 -49.70 28.28 -54.91
#